data_AF-A0A5B1CAN9-F1
#
_entry.id   AF-A0A5B1CAN9-F1
#
_cell.length_a   1.000
_cell.length_b   1.000
_cell.length_c   1.000
_cell.angle_alpha   90.00
_cell.angle_beta   90.00
_cell.angle_gamma   90.00
#
_symmetry.space_group_name_H-M   'P 1'
#
loop_
_entity.id
_entity.type
_entity.pdbx_description
1 polymer ?
#
loop_
_entity_poly.entity_id
_entity_poly.type
_entity_poly.pdbx_seq_one_letter_code
_entity_poly.pdbx_strand_id
1 'polypeptide(L)'
;MSLSYSLNSEINLHVTGRISKADASRQSKTAAAILRRLADQPGVILADEVGMGKTFVAISVAVSVALSNRGGRPVVVMVPSTLKDKWPQDLGLFCERCLPNKIAKRIRFKTAEKAVDFLKLLDDPKDRRCSIIFMTHGAMSRGLNDPWVMLALIQRSLHRRRNTSGLKRALGRFLGDLLQKKDLTRKDEGIWNKLLATPPSNWLPLIKDITGADDDPVPEAIAKLLPQLDTSAVFDALQDIPQRRTKHFDAKLVAARHAIKEQLREVWLDCLVRFRQRLPLLILDEAHHLKNADTRLAKLFRSEDSLADAEAISQGALSGVFERMLFLTATPFQLGHGELCSVLDRFQGIHWTGKSAPSDGLDAFAEARQSLRQSLDRAQEAALCLDHAWGRLTRDDLRVEGKSYEDAQDWWPAARNANGLSGAAEDVVVCFDRAKQSLREAERFLQPWVIRHLKSRELPGEKDLPRRERRVGAAISLKSDDETERPVKEQGLSVTGEALLPFLLACRASSAQPESRPLFAEGLSSSYEAFLHTRMGSGEKSIDDDDDSDTDISDTKQTDWYLNKLDGLIAPSDTGSLAHPKVDATVARSVDIWKRGEKVVVFCHYVQTGRTLRRRISNAVGDEILRLGANKLSCSTDEAAAELSRIGKRFFDDDGPLRRACDRETLQLLTKYPSLRAHEVALVEIIRRNLRTPSFLVRFFPLAEDSEPDQLMQATFNATDESGLAFGTVVKQFFTFLVERCGTDQRDAYINAVKRIQTGAHFGVDSASEYDDDELQGDTAEQLLPNVRLVNGRTRSETRQRLMLTFNTPFYPEILVASSVMSEGVDLHLNCRHIIHHDLCWNPSNLEQRTGRVDRIGAKAERVGQSIQVFIPYIGETQDEKMYRVVMDRERWFNVVMGEEYRVDARSTDKLSERIPFPLIAAQELAFRLEAESATSLGTDSTI
;
A
#
# COMPACT_ATOMS: atom_id res chain seq x y z
N MET A 1 -9.18 -13.22 38.04
CA MET A 1 -8.15 -12.17 37.88
C MET A 1 -7.79 -12.13 36.40
N SER A 2 -8.40 -11.23 35.64
CA SER A 2 -8.05 -10.98 34.25
C SER A 2 -6.62 -10.45 34.18
N LEU A 3 -5.88 -10.84 33.14
CA LEU A 3 -4.58 -10.21 32.85
C LEU A 3 -4.87 -8.80 32.35
N SER A 4 -4.82 -7.82 33.25
CA SER A 4 -4.87 -6.41 32.87
C SER A 4 -3.56 -6.06 32.18
N TYR A 5 -3.55 -6.06 30.84
CA TYR A 5 -2.51 -5.39 30.09
C TYR A 5 -2.77 -3.88 30.22
N SER A 6 -1.96 -3.18 31.01
CA SER A 6 -1.99 -1.72 31.04
C SER A 6 -1.03 -1.16 29.99
N LEU A 7 -1.37 -0.03 29.38
CA LEU A 7 -0.41 0.71 28.56
C LEU A 7 0.82 1.02 29.43
N ASN A 8 2.00 0.66 28.93
CA ASN A 8 3.23 0.93 29.67
C ASN A 8 3.44 2.46 29.76
N SER A 9 3.57 2.98 30.99
CA SER A 9 3.71 4.42 31.26
C SER A 9 5.01 5.03 30.70
N GLU A 10 6.00 4.21 30.36
CA GLU A 10 7.25 4.66 29.75
C GLU A 10 7.17 4.79 28.22
N ILE A 11 6.06 4.35 27.58
CA ILE A 11 5.86 4.56 26.15
C ILE A 11 5.48 6.03 25.91
N ASN A 12 6.30 6.73 25.12
CA ASN A 12 5.99 8.09 24.68
C ASN A 12 5.83 8.12 23.15
N LEU A 13 4.58 8.25 22.69
CA LEU A 13 4.29 8.35 21.25
C LEU A 13 4.51 9.76 20.69
N HIS A 14 4.69 10.76 21.54
CA HIS A 14 4.97 12.11 21.08
C HIS A 14 6.46 12.27 20.78
N VAL A 15 6.80 12.12 19.50
CA VAL A 15 8.14 12.38 18.95
C VAL A 15 8.14 13.77 18.29
N THR A 16 8.86 14.70 18.91
CA THR A 16 9.01 16.09 18.40
C THR A 16 9.47 16.08 16.94
N GLY A 17 8.84 16.92 16.11
CA GLY A 17 9.15 17.03 14.67
C GLY A 17 8.53 15.95 13.78
N ARG A 18 7.95 14.89 14.37
CA ARG A 18 7.33 13.77 13.65
C ARG A 18 5.80 13.76 13.75
N ILE A 19 5.26 13.91 14.97
CA ILE A 19 3.83 13.80 15.25
C ILE A 19 3.38 14.91 16.19
N SER A 20 2.18 15.44 15.98
CA SER A 20 1.61 16.47 16.85
C SER A 20 1.28 15.91 18.24
N LYS A 21 1.22 16.77 19.27
CA LYS A 21 0.79 16.37 20.62
C LYS A 21 -0.63 15.79 20.62
N ALA A 22 -1.53 16.35 19.81
CA ALA A 22 -2.91 15.91 19.71
C ALA A 22 -3.00 14.49 19.11
N ASP A 23 -2.30 14.25 18.01
CA ASP A 23 -2.25 12.92 17.36
C ASP A 23 -1.60 11.88 18.27
N ALA A 24 -0.50 12.23 18.93
CA ALA A 24 0.16 11.34 19.89
C ALA A 24 -0.78 11.00 21.07
N SER A 25 -1.50 12.00 21.61
CA SER A 25 -2.48 11.78 22.67
C SER A 25 -3.61 10.86 22.21
N ARG A 26 -4.15 11.06 21.00
CA ARG A 26 -5.14 10.15 20.40
C ARG A 26 -4.59 8.73 20.32
N GLN A 27 -3.41 8.53 19.72
CA GLN A 27 -2.80 7.21 19.56
C GLN A 27 -2.58 6.51 20.91
N SER A 28 -2.11 7.24 21.94
CA SER A 28 -1.95 6.69 23.29
C SER A 28 -3.29 6.29 23.91
N LYS A 29 -4.33 7.11 23.76
CA LYS A 29 -5.69 6.78 24.23
C LYS A 29 -6.24 5.54 23.51
N THR A 30 -6.07 5.46 22.20
CA THR A 30 -6.47 4.29 21.39
C THR A 30 -5.75 3.03 21.85
N ALA A 31 -4.43 3.07 22.04
CA ALA A 31 -3.67 1.92 22.53
C ALA A 31 -4.15 1.47 23.93
N ALA A 32 -4.41 2.43 24.84
CA ALA A 32 -4.95 2.13 26.16
C ALA A 32 -6.38 1.54 26.10
N ALA A 33 -7.23 2.03 25.20
CA ALA A 33 -8.58 1.51 24.99
C ALA A 33 -8.55 0.07 24.44
N ILE A 34 -7.68 -0.21 23.46
CA ILE A 34 -7.47 -1.58 22.94
C ILE A 34 -7.05 -2.51 24.06
N LEU A 35 -6.02 -2.14 24.83
CA LEU A 35 -5.50 -2.97 25.92
C LEU A 35 -6.56 -3.22 27.01
N ARG A 36 -7.38 -2.22 27.33
CA ARG A 36 -8.51 -2.36 28.27
C ARG A 36 -9.55 -3.35 27.74
N ARG A 37 -9.93 -3.25 26.47
CA ARG A 37 -10.90 -4.16 25.83
C ARG A 37 -10.35 -5.58 25.77
N LEU A 38 -9.09 -5.76 25.37
CA LEU A 38 -8.41 -7.05 25.33
C LEU A 38 -8.24 -7.69 26.72
N ALA A 39 -8.47 -6.98 27.82
CA ALA A 39 -8.47 -7.61 29.15
C ALA A 39 -9.59 -8.65 29.27
N ASP A 40 -10.74 -8.41 28.63
CA ASP A 40 -11.94 -9.25 28.80
C ASP A 40 -12.65 -9.63 27.48
N GLN A 41 -12.28 -9.02 26.35
CA GLN A 41 -12.81 -9.38 25.02
C GLN A 41 -11.83 -10.29 24.27
N PRO A 42 -12.31 -11.19 23.39
CA PRO A 42 -11.44 -12.08 22.62
C PRO A 42 -10.57 -11.33 21.59
N GLY A 43 -11.06 -10.20 21.05
CA GLY A 43 -10.31 -9.38 20.13
C GLY A 43 -10.95 -8.03 19.83
N VAL A 44 -10.20 -7.17 19.14
CA VAL A 44 -10.61 -5.82 18.74
C VAL A 44 -10.13 -5.55 17.30
N ILE A 45 -10.91 -4.77 16.54
CA ILE A 45 -10.53 -4.26 15.23
C ILE A 45 -10.16 -2.78 15.35
N LEU A 46 -8.92 -2.43 14.98
CA LEU A 46 -8.50 -1.04 14.78
C LEU A 46 -8.65 -0.67 13.30
N ALA A 47 -9.59 0.22 13.04
CA ALA A 47 -10.12 0.51 11.72
C ALA A 47 -9.99 1.98 11.32
N ASP A 48 -9.03 2.70 11.94
CA ASP A 48 -8.75 4.11 11.64
C ASP A 48 -8.48 4.34 10.15
N GLU A 49 -8.79 5.54 9.67
CA GLU A 49 -8.49 5.96 8.30
C GLU A 49 -7.00 5.76 7.94
N VAL A 50 -6.69 5.61 6.64
CA VAL A 50 -5.32 5.46 6.13
C VAL A 50 -4.46 6.63 6.62
N GLY A 51 -3.25 6.37 7.12
CA GLY A 51 -2.33 7.42 7.54
C GLY A 51 -2.48 7.93 8.98
N MET A 52 -3.43 7.41 9.77
CA MET A 52 -3.66 7.79 11.17
C MET A 52 -2.68 7.18 12.20
N GLY A 53 -1.75 6.34 11.74
CA GLY A 53 -0.71 5.72 12.57
C GLY A 53 -1.10 4.40 13.25
N LYS A 54 -1.99 3.61 12.61
CA LYS A 54 -2.41 2.27 13.09
C LYS A 54 -1.23 1.37 13.49
N THR A 55 -0.16 1.35 12.69
CA THR A 55 1.06 0.57 12.95
C THR A 55 1.70 0.93 14.29
N PHE A 56 1.83 2.23 14.61
CA PHE A 56 2.42 2.68 15.88
C PHE A 56 1.51 2.37 17.09
N VAL A 57 0.19 2.47 16.92
CA VAL A 57 -0.78 2.06 17.95
C VAL A 57 -0.65 0.55 18.20
N ALA A 58 -0.61 -0.27 17.15
CA ALA A 58 -0.47 -1.71 17.25
C ALA A 58 0.87 -2.13 17.87
N ILE A 59 1.98 -1.48 17.52
CA ILE A 59 3.28 -1.69 18.16
C ILE A 59 3.22 -1.35 19.65
N SER A 60 2.55 -0.25 20.03
CA SER A 60 2.38 0.13 21.44
C SER A 60 1.64 -0.94 22.24
N VAL A 61 0.61 -1.54 21.64
CA VAL A 61 -0.13 -2.67 22.21
C VAL A 61 0.78 -3.91 22.32
N ALA A 62 1.48 -4.28 21.23
CA ALA A 62 2.40 -5.42 21.20
C ALA A 62 3.49 -5.33 22.28
N VAL A 63 4.15 -4.17 22.37
CA VAL A 63 5.21 -3.92 23.36
C VAL A 63 4.66 -3.97 24.79
N SER A 64 3.49 -3.37 25.04
CA SER A 64 2.86 -3.41 26.36
C SER A 64 2.50 -4.83 26.80
N VAL A 65 1.97 -5.64 25.88
CA VAL A 65 1.69 -7.06 26.12
C VAL A 65 2.98 -7.85 26.34
N ALA A 66 4.00 -7.65 25.51
CA ALA A 66 5.28 -8.34 25.63
C ALA A 66 6.00 -8.04 26.96
N LEU A 67 5.96 -6.78 27.42
CA LEU A 67 6.58 -6.37 28.69
C LEU A 67 5.81 -6.89 29.92
N SER A 68 4.49 -7.01 29.82
CA SER A 68 3.64 -7.54 30.89
C SER A 68 3.70 -9.08 30.98
N ASN A 69 4.11 -9.74 29.89
CA ASN A 69 4.16 -11.20 29.80
C ASN A 69 5.39 -11.79 30.51
N ARG A 70 5.22 -12.15 31.80
CA ARG A 70 6.26 -12.78 32.64
C ARG A 70 6.85 -14.08 32.07
N GLY A 71 6.11 -14.77 31.19
CA GLY A 71 6.55 -16.02 30.55
C GLY A 71 7.53 -15.84 29.39
N GLY A 72 7.75 -14.60 28.92
CA GLY A 72 8.58 -14.31 27.75
C GLY A 72 8.05 -14.95 26.47
N ARG A 73 6.73 -15.10 26.32
CA ARG A 73 6.09 -15.69 25.14
C ARG A 73 5.91 -14.59 24.09
N PRO A 74 6.28 -14.81 22.82
CA PRO A 74 6.28 -13.75 21.82
C PRO A 74 4.87 -13.30 21.43
N VAL A 75 4.69 -12.02 21.16
CA VAL A 75 3.54 -11.50 20.39
C VAL A 75 3.80 -11.79 18.92
N VAL A 76 2.79 -12.24 18.19
CA VAL A 76 2.91 -12.50 16.74
C VAL A 76 2.22 -11.40 15.98
N VAL A 77 2.88 -10.87 14.95
CA VAL A 77 2.35 -9.86 14.05
C VAL A 77 2.38 -10.42 12.63
N MET A 78 1.21 -10.72 12.07
CA MET A 78 1.04 -11.20 10.71
C MET A 78 0.83 -10.02 9.75
N VAL A 79 1.64 -9.96 8.70
CA VAL A 79 1.74 -8.80 7.80
C VAL A 79 1.72 -9.25 6.33
N PRO A 80 1.18 -8.44 5.41
CA PRO A 80 1.33 -8.67 3.97
C PRO A 80 2.81 -8.78 3.55
N SER A 81 3.09 -9.54 2.49
CA SER A 81 4.45 -9.70 1.95
C SER A 81 5.08 -8.37 1.53
N THR A 82 4.27 -7.40 1.08
CA THR A 82 4.67 -6.04 0.74
C THR A 82 5.14 -5.20 1.94
N LEU A 83 4.73 -5.60 3.16
CA LEU A 83 5.00 -4.89 4.40
C LEU A 83 6.01 -5.60 5.31
N LYS A 84 6.59 -6.72 4.85
CA LYS A 84 7.48 -7.60 5.65
C LYS A 84 8.71 -6.89 6.21
N ASP A 85 9.27 -5.94 5.48
CA ASP A 85 10.46 -5.18 5.89
C ASP A 85 10.08 -3.91 6.66
N LYS A 86 8.91 -3.35 6.38
CA LYS A 86 8.44 -2.09 6.97
C LYS A 86 8.13 -2.23 8.45
N TRP A 87 7.40 -3.28 8.85
CA TRP A 87 7.01 -3.49 10.24
C TRP A 87 8.21 -3.63 11.20
N PRO A 88 9.24 -4.45 10.91
CA PRO A 88 10.47 -4.49 11.69
C PRO A 88 11.18 -3.13 11.78
N GLN A 89 11.22 -2.37 10.68
CA GLN A 89 11.82 -1.02 10.66
C GLN A 89 11.05 -0.04 11.55
N ASP A 90 9.72 -0.06 11.48
CA ASP A 90 8.85 0.78 12.32
C ASP A 90 8.97 0.41 13.80
N LEU A 91 9.12 -0.88 14.13
CA LEU A 91 9.39 -1.33 15.50
C LEU A 91 10.79 -0.89 15.98
N GLY A 92 11.82 -0.98 15.14
CA GLY A 92 13.16 -0.48 15.47
C GLY A 92 13.15 1.01 15.80
N LEU A 93 12.45 1.79 14.98
CA LEU A 93 12.25 3.23 15.16
C LEU A 93 11.42 3.56 16.41
N PHE A 94 10.38 2.76 16.68
CA PHE A 94 9.61 2.85 17.91
C PHE A 94 10.51 2.62 19.14
N CYS A 95 11.36 1.60 19.11
CA CYS A 95 12.32 1.32 20.17
C CYS A 95 13.32 2.46 20.37
N GLU A 96 13.79 3.10 19.29
CA GLU A 96 14.74 4.21 19.36
C GLU A 96 14.12 5.50 19.91
N ARG A 97 12.88 5.82 19.50
CA ARG A 97 12.28 7.15 19.72
C ARG A 97 11.14 7.18 20.74
N CYS A 98 10.45 6.06 20.94
CA CYS A 98 9.26 5.99 21.80
C CYS A 98 9.51 5.26 23.12
N LEU A 99 10.68 4.62 23.30
CA LEU A 99 11.04 3.86 24.49
C LEU A 99 12.34 4.37 25.13
N PRO A 100 12.47 4.30 26.47
CA PRO A 100 13.77 4.48 27.12
C PRO A 100 14.75 3.37 26.74
N ASN A 101 16.04 3.71 26.61
CA ASN A 101 17.11 2.77 26.22
C ASN A 101 17.13 1.46 27.02
N LYS A 102 16.75 1.50 28.30
CA LYS A 102 16.70 0.32 29.18
C LYS A 102 15.60 -0.67 28.76
N ILE A 103 14.45 -0.18 28.32
CA ILE A 103 13.35 -1.02 27.82
C ILE A 103 13.63 -1.44 26.39
N ALA A 104 14.08 -0.52 25.53
CA ALA A 104 14.36 -0.78 24.12
C ALA A 104 15.29 -2.01 23.95
N LYS A 105 16.36 -2.10 24.74
CA LYS A 105 17.31 -3.24 24.72
C LYS A 105 16.69 -4.59 25.12
N ARG A 106 15.53 -4.60 25.78
CA ARG A 106 14.82 -5.82 26.20
C ARG A 106 13.86 -6.33 25.13
N ILE A 107 13.49 -5.50 24.17
CA ILE A 107 12.59 -5.87 23.07
C ILE A 107 13.42 -6.49 21.96
N ARG A 108 13.17 -7.77 21.68
CA ARG A 108 13.81 -8.50 20.58
C ARG A 108 12.77 -8.89 19.55
N PHE A 109 13.11 -8.78 18.27
CA PHE A 109 12.19 -9.16 17.20
C PHE A 109 12.93 -9.74 16.01
N LYS A 110 12.24 -10.64 15.29
CA LYS A 110 12.71 -11.29 14.06
C LYS A 110 11.51 -11.56 13.14
N THR A 111 11.79 -11.81 11.86
CA THR A 111 10.79 -12.13 10.84
C THR A 111 10.85 -13.62 10.48
N ALA A 112 9.69 -14.24 10.28
CA ALA A 112 9.54 -15.61 9.80
C ALA A 112 8.70 -15.60 8.50
N GLU A 113 9.30 -16.03 7.39
CA GLU A 113 8.60 -16.11 6.08
C GLU A 113 7.96 -17.49 5.85
N LYS A 114 8.36 -18.47 6.66
CA LYS A 114 7.87 -19.85 6.60
C LYS A 114 7.51 -20.37 7.99
N ALA A 115 6.60 -21.34 8.03
CA ALA A 115 6.22 -22.10 9.23
C ALA A 115 7.44 -22.65 10.02
N VAL A 116 8.46 -23.13 9.31
CA VAL A 116 9.69 -23.67 9.93
C VAL A 116 10.45 -22.59 10.69
N ASP A 117 10.60 -21.40 10.10
CA ASP A 117 11.31 -20.28 10.73
C ASP A 117 10.57 -19.85 12.00
N PHE A 118 9.24 -19.82 11.95
CA PHE A 118 8.41 -19.52 13.10
C PHE A 118 8.63 -20.50 14.26
N LEU A 119 8.63 -21.80 13.98
CA LEU A 119 8.89 -22.82 15.01
C LEU A 119 10.29 -22.67 15.62
N LYS A 120 11.32 -22.40 14.82
CA LYS A 120 12.69 -22.17 15.32
C LYS A 120 12.74 -20.99 16.29
N LEU A 121 12.09 -19.88 15.94
CA LEU A 121 12.02 -18.68 16.80
C LEU A 121 11.27 -18.94 18.12
N LEU A 122 10.34 -19.89 18.15
CA LEU A 122 9.62 -20.28 19.37
C LEU A 122 10.45 -21.20 20.27
N ASP A 123 11.27 -22.06 19.66
CA ASP A 123 12.17 -22.98 20.36
C ASP A 123 13.35 -22.24 21.03
N ASP A 124 13.62 -20.98 20.65
CA ASP A 124 14.67 -20.17 21.24
C ASP A 124 14.57 -20.12 22.79
N PRO A 125 15.69 -20.33 23.52
CA PRO A 125 15.75 -20.21 24.97
C PRO A 125 15.52 -18.77 25.42
N LYS A 126 15.08 -18.60 26.68
CA LYS A 126 14.59 -17.32 27.23
C LYS A 126 15.57 -16.16 27.08
N ASP A 127 16.87 -16.44 27.11
CA ASP A 127 17.96 -15.48 27.00
C ASP A 127 18.16 -14.95 25.58
N ARG A 128 17.66 -15.62 24.52
CA ARG A 128 17.72 -15.13 23.13
C ARG A 128 16.36 -15.00 22.44
N ARG A 129 15.30 -15.51 23.07
CA ARG A 129 13.92 -15.50 22.58
C ARG A 129 13.41 -14.11 22.22
N CYS A 130 12.72 -14.03 21.09
CA CYS A 130 12.07 -12.82 20.61
C CYS A 130 10.87 -12.44 21.49
N SER A 131 10.68 -11.14 21.70
CA SER A 131 9.48 -10.55 22.31
C SER A 131 8.35 -10.42 21.30
N ILE A 132 8.69 -10.17 20.03
CA ILE A 132 7.76 -9.97 18.92
C ILE A 132 8.27 -10.77 17.72
N ILE A 133 7.39 -11.50 17.03
CA ILE A 133 7.72 -12.22 15.80
C ILE A 133 6.84 -11.68 14.68
N PHE A 134 7.46 -11.23 13.59
CA PHE A 134 6.75 -10.85 12.37
C PHE A 134 6.59 -12.06 11.46
N MET A 135 5.40 -12.26 10.90
CA MET A 135 5.11 -13.36 9.99
C MET A 135 4.47 -12.82 8.72
N THR A 136 4.88 -13.29 7.55
CA THR A 136 4.19 -12.92 6.31
C THR A 136 2.87 -13.69 6.16
N HIS A 137 1.84 -13.08 5.57
CA HIS A 137 0.67 -13.81 5.10
C HIS A 137 1.10 -14.95 4.16
N GLY A 138 0.49 -16.12 4.32
CA GLY A 138 0.86 -17.38 3.69
C GLY A 138 2.01 -18.13 4.36
N ALA A 139 2.66 -17.58 5.39
CA ALA A 139 3.78 -18.28 6.02
C ALA A 139 3.34 -19.63 6.62
N MET A 140 2.07 -19.72 7.04
CA MET A 140 1.51 -20.94 7.65
C MET A 140 0.93 -21.90 6.61
N SER A 141 0.35 -21.39 5.52
CA SER A 141 -0.14 -22.19 4.38
C SER A 141 0.98 -22.91 3.62
N ARG A 142 2.15 -22.27 3.48
CA ARG A 142 3.31 -22.81 2.73
C ARG A 142 3.96 -24.05 3.37
N GLY A 143 3.50 -24.44 4.57
CA GLY A 143 3.84 -25.70 5.24
C GLY A 143 5.33 -25.86 5.60
N LEU A 144 5.72 -27.09 5.95
CA LEU A 144 7.07 -27.45 6.38
C LEU A 144 8.03 -27.83 5.23
N ASN A 145 7.87 -27.22 4.05
CA ASN A 145 8.65 -27.55 2.86
C ASN A 145 10.08 -26.98 2.91
N ASP A 146 10.81 -27.34 3.97
CA ASP A 146 12.22 -27.02 4.21
C ASP A 146 13.10 -28.26 3.97
N PRO A 147 14.25 -28.10 3.27
CA PRO A 147 15.15 -29.22 2.97
C PRO A 147 15.63 -30.02 4.20
N TRP A 148 15.80 -29.38 5.35
CA TRP A 148 16.27 -30.04 6.56
C TRP A 148 15.16 -30.86 7.21
N VAL A 149 13.94 -30.32 7.25
CA VAL A 149 12.78 -31.06 7.75
C VAL A 149 12.48 -32.26 6.84
N MET A 150 12.58 -32.08 5.51
CA MET A 150 12.50 -33.19 4.55
C MET A 150 13.56 -34.27 4.83
N LEU A 151 14.82 -33.88 5.06
CA LEU A 151 15.89 -34.81 5.40
C LEU A 151 15.60 -35.57 6.70
N ALA A 152 15.05 -34.89 7.70
CA ALA A 152 14.73 -35.50 8.99
C ALA A 152 13.62 -36.55 8.85
N LEU A 153 12.62 -36.26 8.01
CA LEU A 153 11.58 -37.21 7.66
C LEU A 153 12.12 -38.42 6.87
N ILE A 154 13.03 -38.19 5.92
CA ILE A 154 13.73 -39.26 5.19
C ILE A 154 14.56 -40.12 6.14
N GLN A 155 15.33 -39.50 7.05
CA GLN A 155 16.10 -40.26 8.03
C GLN A 155 15.19 -41.10 8.92
N ARG A 156 14.06 -40.54 9.35
CA ARG A 156 13.07 -41.24 10.16
C ARG A 156 12.44 -42.41 9.42
N SER A 157 12.11 -42.26 8.13
CA SER A 157 11.52 -43.35 7.34
C SER A 157 12.44 -44.56 7.21
N LEU A 158 13.76 -44.36 7.32
CA LEU A 158 14.76 -45.43 7.30
C LEU A 158 15.03 -46.07 8.68
N HIS A 159 14.47 -45.53 9.77
CA HIS A 159 14.76 -45.97 11.12
C HIS A 159 14.02 -47.28 11.45
N ARG A 160 14.72 -48.26 12.07
CA ARG A 160 14.19 -49.60 12.44
C ARG A 160 13.62 -50.45 11.28
N ARG A 161 13.86 -50.09 10.01
CA ARG A 161 13.49 -50.92 8.84
C ARG A 161 14.63 -51.85 8.44
N ARG A 162 14.29 -53.04 7.94
CA ARG A 162 15.28 -54.04 7.46
C ARG A 162 15.77 -53.67 6.05
N ASN A 163 16.99 -54.09 5.71
CA ASN A 163 17.58 -53.96 4.37
C ASN A 163 17.80 -52.52 3.83
N THR A 164 17.98 -51.52 4.70
CA THR A 164 18.13 -50.11 4.29
C THR A 164 19.55 -49.71 3.87
N SER A 165 20.55 -50.58 4.01
CA SER A 165 21.97 -50.25 3.77
C SER A 165 22.27 -49.90 2.31
N GLY A 166 21.67 -50.63 1.37
CA GLY A 166 21.74 -50.33 -0.07
C GLY A 166 21.06 -49.00 -0.42
N LEU A 167 19.88 -48.75 0.15
CA LEU A 167 19.12 -47.52 -0.05
C LEU A 167 19.82 -46.29 0.54
N LYS A 168 20.38 -46.37 1.75
CA LYS A 168 21.16 -45.28 2.38
C LYS A 168 22.36 -44.88 1.50
N ARG A 169 23.09 -45.86 0.97
CA ARG A 169 24.23 -45.61 0.07
C ARG A 169 23.80 -45.00 -1.27
N ALA A 170 22.62 -45.39 -1.79
CA ALA A 170 22.06 -44.78 -2.99
C ALA A 170 21.61 -43.34 -2.72
N LEU A 171 20.88 -43.09 -1.62
CA LEU A 171 20.40 -41.78 -1.19
C LEU A 171 21.55 -40.77 -1.04
N GLY A 172 22.69 -41.18 -0.47
CA GLY A 172 23.87 -40.31 -0.36
C GLY A 172 24.34 -39.73 -1.70
N ARG A 173 24.03 -40.36 -2.84
CA ARG A 173 24.40 -39.89 -4.18
C ARG A 173 23.39 -38.92 -4.81
N PHE A 174 22.11 -38.97 -4.42
CA PHE A 174 21.04 -38.19 -5.06
C PHE A 174 20.22 -37.32 -4.10
N LEU A 175 20.52 -37.31 -2.79
CA LEU A 175 19.85 -36.43 -1.82
C LEU A 175 20.00 -34.95 -2.18
N GLY A 176 21.13 -34.54 -2.75
CA GLY A 176 21.31 -33.18 -3.26
C GLY A 176 20.33 -32.82 -4.39
N ASP A 177 19.97 -33.78 -5.24
CA ASP A 177 18.96 -33.60 -6.30
C ASP A 177 17.53 -33.59 -5.72
N LEU A 178 17.26 -34.47 -4.75
CA LEU A 178 15.97 -34.61 -4.08
C LEU A 178 15.62 -33.35 -3.27
N LEU A 179 16.56 -32.87 -2.45
CA LEU A 179 16.43 -31.71 -1.57
C LEU A 179 16.75 -30.37 -2.25
N GLN A 180 17.12 -30.40 -3.54
CA GLN A 180 17.50 -29.21 -4.33
C GLN A 180 18.66 -28.42 -3.70
N LYS A 181 19.62 -29.12 -3.08
CA LYS A 181 20.81 -28.57 -2.41
C LYS A 181 22.10 -29.08 -3.05
N LYS A 182 22.20 -28.99 -4.39
CA LYS A 182 23.36 -29.45 -5.17
C LYS A 182 24.67 -28.79 -4.73
N ASP A 183 24.62 -27.53 -4.28
CA ASP A 183 25.81 -26.81 -3.83
C ASP A 183 26.40 -27.38 -2.55
N LEU A 184 25.59 -27.97 -1.68
CA LEU A 184 26.08 -28.64 -0.47
C LEU A 184 26.84 -29.93 -0.82
N THR A 185 26.33 -30.70 -1.78
CA THR A 185 27.01 -31.89 -2.32
C THR A 185 28.36 -31.55 -2.96
N ARG A 186 28.47 -30.38 -3.60
CA ARG A 186 29.74 -29.92 -4.20
C ARG A 186 30.79 -29.56 -3.16
N LYS A 187 30.38 -29.11 -1.96
CA LYS A 187 31.30 -28.70 -0.89
C LYS A 187 31.84 -29.87 -0.06
N ASP A 188 31.03 -30.91 0.18
CA ASP A 188 31.45 -32.15 0.84
C ASP A 188 30.65 -33.34 0.26
N GLU A 189 31.30 -34.20 -0.52
CA GLU A 189 30.68 -35.37 -1.15
C GLU A 189 30.13 -36.39 -0.13
N GLY A 190 30.65 -36.39 1.11
CA GLY A 190 30.26 -37.30 2.18
C GLY A 190 29.18 -36.77 3.13
N ILE A 191 28.77 -35.50 3.00
CA ILE A 191 27.94 -34.82 4.00
C ILE A 191 26.60 -35.50 4.25
N TRP A 192 25.92 -35.96 3.19
CA TRP A 192 24.62 -36.61 3.29
C TRP A 192 24.68 -37.93 4.06
N ASN A 193 25.75 -38.70 3.91
CA ASN A 193 25.95 -39.94 4.65
C ASN A 193 26.20 -39.67 6.13
N LYS A 194 26.98 -38.62 6.46
CA LYS A 194 27.20 -38.17 7.85
C LYS A 194 25.88 -37.74 8.48
N LEU A 195 25.09 -36.90 7.81
CA LEU A 195 23.81 -36.41 8.30
C LEU A 195 22.77 -37.53 8.49
N LEU A 196 22.69 -38.50 7.57
CA LEU A 196 21.80 -39.65 7.72
C LEU A 196 22.19 -40.57 8.89
N ALA A 197 23.47 -40.58 9.30
CA ALA A 197 23.98 -41.38 10.42
C ALA A 197 23.84 -40.67 11.78
N THR A 198 23.77 -39.34 11.80
CA THR A 198 23.69 -38.51 13.01
C THR A 198 22.24 -38.07 13.28
N PRO A 199 21.74 -38.08 14.52
CA PRO A 199 20.39 -37.60 14.82
C PRO A 199 20.22 -36.09 14.51
N PRO A 200 19.01 -35.60 14.17
CA PRO A 200 18.80 -34.22 13.72
C PRO A 200 19.22 -33.15 14.74
N SER A 201 19.12 -33.45 16.03
CA SER A 201 19.54 -32.56 17.13
C SER A 201 21.05 -32.25 17.12
N ASN A 202 21.86 -33.05 16.42
CA ASN A 202 23.31 -32.91 16.37
C ASN A 202 23.81 -32.58 14.96
N TRP A 203 22.94 -32.07 14.07
CA TRP A 203 23.33 -31.68 12.72
C TRP A 203 24.05 -30.33 12.67
N LEU A 204 23.72 -29.39 13.56
CA LEU A 204 24.27 -28.04 13.54
C LEU A 204 25.83 -28.03 13.51
N PRO A 205 26.55 -28.78 14.37
CA PRO A 205 28.02 -28.83 14.32
C PRO A 205 28.59 -29.37 13.01
N LEU A 206 27.86 -30.22 12.28
CA LEU A 206 28.31 -30.81 11.01
C LEU A 206 28.14 -29.86 9.82
N ILE A 207 27.16 -28.95 9.90
CA ILE A 207 26.80 -28.07 8.78
C ILE A 207 27.23 -26.62 9.01
N LYS A 208 27.55 -26.23 10.25
CA LYS A 208 27.86 -24.85 10.63
C LYS A 208 28.98 -24.26 9.78
N ASP A 209 30.10 -24.96 9.64
CA ASP A 209 31.25 -24.45 8.87
C ASP A 209 31.01 -24.41 7.34
N ILE A 210 30.03 -25.19 6.86
CA ILE A 210 29.72 -25.32 5.42
C ILE A 210 28.63 -24.33 4.99
N THR A 211 27.66 -24.08 5.87
CA THR A 211 26.42 -23.33 5.61
C THR A 211 26.37 -21.99 6.32
N GLY A 212 27.19 -21.76 7.34
CA GLY A 212 27.11 -20.59 8.22
C GLY A 212 25.88 -20.59 9.13
N ALA A 213 25.23 -21.74 9.33
CA ALA A 213 24.02 -21.82 10.17
C ALA A 213 24.36 -21.59 11.65
N ASP A 214 23.61 -20.69 12.29
CA ASP A 214 23.75 -20.34 13.72
C ASP A 214 22.65 -20.94 14.61
N ASP A 215 21.68 -21.63 14.02
CA ASP A 215 20.53 -22.22 14.72
C ASP A 215 20.22 -23.63 14.21
N ASP A 216 19.51 -24.41 15.01
CA ASP A 216 19.25 -25.81 14.71
C ASP A 216 18.47 -25.98 13.40
N PRO A 217 18.91 -26.89 12.50
CA PRO A 217 18.32 -27.01 11.18
C PRO A 217 16.87 -27.51 11.22
N VAL A 218 16.52 -28.31 12.22
CA VAL A 218 15.18 -28.90 12.41
C VAL A 218 14.61 -28.39 13.74
N PRO A 219 13.43 -27.74 13.75
CA PRO A 219 12.75 -27.32 14.97
C PRO A 219 12.57 -28.45 15.99
N GLU A 220 12.72 -28.14 17.27
CA GLU A 220 12.58 -29.07 18.39
C GLU A 220 11.17 -29.68 18.42
N ALA A 221 10.15 -28.86 18.15
CA ALA A 221 8.76 -29.29 18.05
C ALA A 221 8.59 -30.45 17.04
N ILE A 222 9.24 -30.34 15.88
CA ILE A 222 9.21 -31.37 14.84
C ILE A 222 10.05 -32.58 15.27
N ALA A 223 11.25 -32.35 15.77
CA ALA A 223 12.16 -33.42 16.19
C ALA A 223 11.53 -34.36 17.23
N LYS A 224 10.72 -33.82 18.15
CA LYS A 224 9.96 -34.58 19.16
C LYS A 224 8.82 -35.41 18.56
N LEU A 225 8.31 -35.05 17.39
CA LEU A 225 7.18 -35.72 16.73
C LEU A 225 7.59 -36.79 15.74
N LEU A 226 8.74 -36.63 15.09
CA LEU A 226 9.29 -37.62 14.16
C LEU A 226 9.22 -39.07 14.69
N PRO A 227 9.50 -39.37 15.98
CA PRO A 227 9.42 -40.73 16.51
C PRO A 227 8.03 -41.38 16.51
N GLN A 228 6.96 -40.61 16.31
CA GLN A 228 5.57 -41.05 16.48
C GLN A 228 4.82 -41.19 15.16
N LEU A 229 5.40 -40.70 14.06
CA LEU A 229 4.80 -40.71 12.73
C LEU A 229 4.95 -42.08 12.05
N ASP A 230 3.90 -42.50 11.35
CA ASP A 230 4.05 -43.49 10.29
C ASP A 230 4.70 -42.82 9.07
N THR A 231 5.69 -43.49 8.49
CA THR A 231 6.51 -42.95 7.39
C THR A 231 6.60 -43.96 6.25
N SER A 232 5.63 -44.89 6.18
CA SER A 232 5.61 -45.99 5.21
C SER A 232 5.48 -45.50 3.77
N ALA A 233 4.56 -44.58 3.49
CA ALA A 233 4.41 -43.99 2.16
C ALA A 233 5.70 -43.30 1.67
N VAL A 234 6.39 -42.59 2.57
CA VAL A 234 7.69 -41.94 2.26
C VAL A 234 8.76 -42.98 1.96
N PHE A 235 8.84 -44.05 2.76
CA PHE A 235 9.81 -45.12 2.55
C PHE A 235 9.60 -45.85 1.21
N ASP A 236 8.36 -46.18 0.88
CA ASP A 236 8.01 -46.89 -0.35
C ASP A 236 8.36 -46.03 -1.58
N ALA A 237 8.04 -44.74 -1.54
CA ALA A 237 8.40 -43.80 -2.58
C ALA A 237 9.93 -43.63 -2.76
N LEU A 238 10.71 -43.76 -1.68
CA LEU A 238 12.17 -43.74 -1.74
C LEU A 238 12.76 -45.03 -2.31
N GLN A 239 12.16 -46.20 -2.04
CA GLN A 239 12.58 -47.47 -2.61
C GLN A 239 12.37 -47.53 -4.13
N ASP A 240 11.32 -46.87 -4.59
CA ASP A 240 10.95 -46.76 -6.01
C ASP A 240 11.95 -45.96 -6.86
N ILE A 241 12.89 -45.24 -6.22
CA ILE A 241 13.94 -44.50 -6.92
C ILE A 241 15.02 -45.49 -7.41
N PRO A 242 15.28 -45.55 -8.73
CA PRO A 242 16.32 -46.42 -9.27
C PRO A 242 17.71 -46.08 -8.70
N GLN A 243 18.47 -47.10 -8.29
CA GLN A 243 19.82 -46.92 -7.73
C GLN A 243 20.86 -46.39 -8.74
N ARG A 244 20.55 -46.48 -10.04
CA ARG A 244 21.31 -45.92 -11.15
C ARG A 244 20.42 -44.92 -11.89
N ARG A 245 21.01 -43.84 -12.42
CA ARG A 245 20.26 -42.88 -13.25
C ARG A 245 19.77 -43.60 -14.52
N THR A 246 18.45 -43.72 -14.63
CA THR A 246 17.72 -44.30 -15.77
C THR A 246 16.80 -43.24 -16.37
N LYS A 247 16.17 -43.53 -17.52
CA LYS A 247 15.21 -42.62 -18.19
C LYS A 247 14.04 -42.16 -17.29
N HIS A 248 13.67 -42.95 -16.28
CA HIS A 248 12.57 -42.66 -15.35
C HIS A 248 13.02 -42.08 -14.01
N PHE A 249 14.33 -41.85 -13.83
CA PHE A 249 14.89 -41.39 -12.55
C PHE A 249 14.29 -40.07 -12.08
N ASP A 250 14.22 -39.07 -12.96
CA ASP A 250 13.69 -37.75 -12.60
C ASP A 250 12.20 -37.79 -12.27
N ALA A 251 11.42 -38.60 -13.00
CA ALA A 251 10.00 -38.80 -12.72
C ALA A 251 9.78 -39.45 -11.33
N LYS A 252 10.57 -40.47 -10.99
CA LYS A 252 10.52 -41.12 -9.67
C LYS A 252 11.00 -40.20 -8.54
N LEU A 253 11.97 -39.32 -8.81
CA LEU A 253 12.45 -38.32 -7.87
C LEU A 253 11.39 -37.23 -7.60
N VAL A 254 10.60 -36.84 -8.62
CA VAL A 254 9.42 -35.97 -8.45
C VAL A 254 8.34 -36.67 -7.62
N ALA A 255 8.04 -37.94 -7.89
CA ALA A 255 7.06 -38.71 -7.12
C ALA A 255 7.47 -38.84 -5.63
N ALA A 256 8.74 -39.11 -5.35
CA ALA A 256 9.26 -39.16 -3.99
C ALA A 256 9.16 -37.81 -3.27
N ARG A 257 9.43 -36.69 -3.96
CA ARG A 257 9.19 -35.35 -3.41
C ARG A 257 7.72 -35.11 -3.09
N HIS A 258 6.81 -35.56 -3.94
CA HIS A 258 5.37 -35.43 -3.70
C HIS A 258 4.96 -36.19 -2.43
N ALA A 259 5.38 -37.45 -2.29
CA ALA A 259 5.09 -38.26 -1.10
C ALA A 259 5.65 -37.64 0.19
N ILE A 260 6.87 -37.09 0.15
CA ILE A 260 7.47 -36.36 1.28
C ILE A 260 6.64 -35.13 1.64
N LYS A 261 6.22 -34.34 0.63
CA LYS A 261 5.42 -33.13 0.86
C LYS A 261 4.05 -33.44 1.46
N GLU A 262 3.40 -34.51 1.00
CA GLU A 262 2.11 -34.94 1.56
C GLU A 262 2.26 -35.30 3.04
N GLN A 263 3.26 -36.12 3.38
CA GLN A 263 3.55 -36.47 4.77
C GLN A 263 3.91 -35.24 5.63
N LEU A 264 4.65 -34.27 5.08
CA LEU A 264 4.99 -33.04 5.79
C LEU A 264 3.77 -32.19 6.15
N ARG A 265 2.70 -32.23 5.35
CA ARG A 265 1.42 -31.57 5.68
C ARG A 265 0.80 -32.19 6.93
N GLU A 266 0.82 -33.52 7.05
CA GLU A 266 0.34 -34.21 8.26
C GLU A 266 1.19 -33.87 9.49
N VAL A 267 2.52 -33.90 9.35
CA VAL A 267 3.45 -33.52 10.44
C VAL A 267 3.17 -32.11 10.94
N TRP A 268 2.91 -31.18 10.03
CA TRP A 268 2.61 -29.80 10.37
C TRP A 268 1.34 -29.68 11.21
N LEU A 269 0.25 -30.35 10.82
CA LEU A 269 -0.99 -30.37 11.59
C LEU A 269 -0.78 -30.93 13.00
N ASP A 270 -0.04 -32.04 13.11
CA ASP A 270 0.30 -32.66 14.40
C ASP A 270 1.19 -31.76 15.28
N CYS A 271 2.14 -31.02 14.68
CA CYS A 271 2.97 -30.03 15.38
C CYS A 271 2.11 -28.97 16.05
N LEU A 272 1.12 -28.47 15.34
CA LEU A 272 0.27 -27.40 15.81
C LEU A 272 -0.72 -27.86 16.88
N VAL A 273 -1.36 -29.02 16.71
CA VAL A 273 -2.26 -29.59 17.75
C VAL A 273 -1.52 -29.84 19.06
N ARG A 274 -0.25 -30.26 18.98
CA ARG A 274 0.59 -30.56 20.16
C ARG A 274 1.39 -29.35 20.64
N PHE A 275 1.22 -28.19 20.00
CA PHE A 275 1.86 -26.95 20.40
C PHE A 275 1.26 -26.48 21.74
N ARG A 276 1.93 -26.83 22.84
CA ARG A 276 1.44 -26.55 24.21
C ARG A 276 1.63 -25.10 24.67
N GLN A 277 2.35 -24.27 23.90
CA GLN A 277 2.67 -22.90 24.32
C GLN A 277 1.60 -21.92 23.82
N ARG A 278 0.86 -21.33 24.75
CA ARG A 278 -0.14 -20.29 24.42
C ARG A 278 0.54 -18.96 24.15
N LEU A 279 0.22 -18.31 23.04
CA LEU A 279 0.79 -17.01 22.69
C LEU A 279 -0.15 -15.88 23.14
N PRO A 280 0.36 -14.77 23.70
CA PRO A 280 -0.46 -13.77 24.36
C PRO A 280 -1.33 -12.94 23.40
N LEU A 281 -0.84 -12.67 22.19
CA LEU A 281 -1.54 -11.80 21.23
C LEU A 281 -1.12 -12.13 19.79
N LEU A 282 -2.11 -12.20 18.91
CA LEU A 282 -1.95 -12.12 17.47
C LEU A 282 -2.37 -10.74 16.99
N ILE A 283 -1.52 -10.05 16.23
CA ILE A 283 -1.88 -8.85 15.48
C ILE A 283 -1.93 -9.23 14.01
N LEU A 284 -3.02 -8.91 13.32
CA LEU A 284 -3.16 -9.16 11.89
C LEU A 284 -3.33 -7.83 11.15
N ASP A 285 -2.39 -7.53 10.27
CA ASP A 285 -2.45 -6.36 9.39
C ASP A 285 -3.19 -6.68 8.08
N GLU A 286 -3.90 -5.67 7.56
CA GLU A 286 -4.81 -5.81 6.41
C GLU A 286 -5.81 -6.98 6.54
N ALA A 287 -6.47 -7.05 7.70
CA ALA A 287 -7.46 -8.09 8.00
C ALA A 287 -8.68 -8.11 7.06
N HIS A 288 -8.84 -7.09 6.21
CA HIS A 288 -9.89 -7.06 5.19
C HIS A 288 -9.66 -8.07 4.05
N HIS A 289 -8.46 -8.63 3.91
CA HIS A 289 -8.21 -9.75 2.99
C HIS A 289 -8.79 -11.11 3.47
N LEU A 290 -9.39 -11.18 4.67
CA LEU A 290 -9.96 -12.40 5.26
C LEU A 290 -11.40 -12.74 4.79
N LYS A 291 -11.92 -12.10 3.73
CA LYS A 291 -13.29 -12.31 3.19
C LYS A 291 -13.53 -13.77 2.76
N ASN A 292 -14.79 -14.23 2.80
CA ASN A 292 -15.17 -15.64 2.51
C ASN A 292 -14.85 -16.10 1.07
N ALA A 293 -14.72 -17.42 0.89
CA ALA A 293 -14.17 -18.09 -0.28
C ALA A 293 -15.06 -18.12 -1.56
N ASP A 294 -16.31 -17.66 -1.49
CA ASP A 294 -17.36 -18.07 -2.45
C ASP A 294 -17.63 -17.16 -3.66
N THR A 295 -17.05 -15.96 -3.74
CA THR A 295 -17.17 -15.12 -4.95
C THR A 295 -16.09 -15.47 -5.99
N ARG A 296 -16.51 -15.77 -7.23
CA ARG A 296 -15.65 -16.21 -8.35
C ARG A 296 -14.51 -15.24 -8.69
N LEU A 297 -14.75 -13.93 -8.57
CA LEU A 297 -13.77 -12.86 -8.84
C LEU A 297 -12.72 -12.72 -7.73
N ALA A 298 -13.10 -12.97 -6.48
CA ALA A 298 -12.17 -12.94 -5.37
C ALA A 298 -11.11 -14.05 -5.46
N LYS A 299 -11.32 -15.13 -6.24
CA LYS A 299 -10.32 -16.21 -6.42
C LYS A 299 -9.10 -15.82 -7.26
N LEU A 300 -9.18 -14.77 -8.08
CA LEU A 300 -8.15 -14.45 -9.10
C LEU A 300 -7.05 -13.49 -8.63
N PHE A 301 -7.27 -12.79 -7.52
CA PHE A 301 -6.35 -11.80 -6.95
C PHE A 301 -5.95 -12.08 -5.50
N ARG A 302 -6.36 -13.23 -4.99
CA ARG A 302 -5.86 -13.77 -3.73
C ARG A 302 -4.41 -14.20 -3.91
N SER A 303 -3.61 -13.96 -2.87
CA SER A 303 -2.70 -15.03 -2.50
C SER A 303 -3.58 -16.12 -1.87
N GLU A 304 -3.75 -17.28 -2.52
CA GLU A 304 -4.47 -18.45 -1.94
C GLU A 304 -4.03 -18.70 -0.48
N ASP A 305 -2.78 -18.37 -0.22
CA ASP A 305 -2.09 -18.22 1.05
C ASP A 305 -2.84 -17.47 2.18
N SER A 306 -3.49 -16.32 1.91
CA SER A 306 -4.12 -15.51 2.98
C SER A 306 -5.43 -16.12 3.50
N LEU A 307 -6.19 -16.79 2.63
CA LEU A 307 -7.38 -17.56 3.04
C LEU A 307 -7.00 -18.79 3.84
N ALA A 308 -5.98 -19.51 3.39
CA ALA A 308 -5.49 -20.68 4.08
C ALA A 308 -5.00 -20.32 5.50
N ASP A 309 -4.37 -19.16 5.67
CA ASP A 309 -4.00 -18.63 6.99
C ASP A 309 -5.25 -18.28 7.84
N ALA A 310 -6.28 -17.68 7.24
CA ALA A 310 -7.53 -17.34 7.93
C ALA A 310 -8.26 -18.58 8.47
N GLU A 311 -8.39 -19.61 7.63
CA GLU A 311 -8.95 -20.91 8.02
C GLU A 311 -8.10 -21.57 9.09
N ALA A 312 -6.77 -21.54 8.96
CA ALA A 312 -5.85 -22.05 9.95
C ALA A 312 -6.06 -21.42 11.34
N ILE A 313 -6.38 -20.13 11.41
CA ILE A 313 -6.59 -19.40 12.68
C ILE A 313 -7.94 -19.72 13.34
N SER A 314 -9.05 -19.76 12.58
CA SER A 314 -10.39 -19.87 13.18
C SER A 314 -10.83 -21.31 13.46
N GLN A 315 -10.63 -22.22 12.50
CA GLN A 315 -11.13 -23.60 12.55
C GLN A 315 -10.04 -24.65 12.25
N GLY A 316 -8.88 -24.21 11.80
CA GLY A 316 -7.75 -25.06 11.46
C GLY A 316 -6.70 -25.12 12.58
N ALA A 317 -5.46 -25.31 12.17
CA ALA A 317 -4.42 -25.82 13.06
C ALA A 317 -3.91 -24.83 14.14
N LEU A 318 -4.21 -23.52 14.02
CA LEU A 318 -3.83 -22.49 15.00
C LEU A 318 -4.97 -22.10 15.95
N SER A 319 -6.13 -22.74 15.82
CA SER A 319 -7.26 -22.52 16.73
C SER A 319 -6.85 -22.84 18.17
N GLY A 320 -7.08 -21.90 19.08
CA GLY A 320 -6.71 -22.01 20.49
C GLY A 320 -5.23 -21.74 20.81
N VAL A 321 -4.39 -21.36 19.84
CA VAL A 321 -2.98 -21.01 20.09
C VAL A 321 -2.84 -19.64 20.76
N PHE A 322 -3.69 -18.68 20.38
CA PHE A 322 -3.60 -17.29 20.83
C PHE A 322 -4.60 -16.98 21.96
N GLU A 323 -4.18 -16.19 22.94
CA GLU A 323 -5.05 -15.72 24.03
C GLU A 323 -5.96 -14.57 23.56
N ARG A 324 -5.47 -13.71 22.67
CA ARG A 324 -6.16 -12.51 22.16
C ARG A 324 -5.80 -12.21 20.71
N MET A 325 -6.66 -11.43 20.03
CA MET A 325 -6.44 -10.98 18.65
C MET A 325 -6.66 -9.47 18.49
N LEU A 326 -5.83 -8.81 17.69
CA LEU A 326 -6.01 -7.42 17.25
C LEU A 326 -5.92 -7.38 15.73
N PHE A 327 -6.97 -6.94 15.07
CA PHE A 327 -7.00 -6.83 13.61
C PHE A 327 -6.89 -5.38 13.18
N LEU A 328 -6.10 -5.11 12.15
CA LEU A 328 -5.91 -3.78 11.58
C LEU A 328 -6.53 -3.75 10.18
N THR A 329 -7.30 -2.72 9.90
CA THR A 329 -7.84 -2.45 8.56
C THR A 329 -7.95 -0.94 8.36
N ALA A 330 -7.84 -0.47 7.12
CA ALA A 330 -8.04 0.94 6.80
C ALA A 330 -9.51 1.34 6.62
N THR A 331 -10.35 0.37 6.25
CA THR A 331 -11.68 0.62 5.72
C THR A 331 -12.55 -0.58 6.05
N PRO A 332 -13.05 -0.70 7.29
CA PRO A 332 -13.89 -1.83 7.69
C PRO A 332 -15.21 -1.85 6.93
N PHE A 333 -15.59 -0.73 6.29
CA PHE A 333 -16.81 -0.57 5.50
C PHE A 333 -16.61 -0.83 4.00
N GLN A 334 -15.38 -1.15 3.56
CA GLN A 334 -15.17 -1.93 2.33
C GLN A 334 -15.72 -3.36 2.48
N LEU A 335 -15.89 -3.81 3.73
CA LEU A 335 -16.51 -5.10 4.02
C LEU A 335 -18.03 -4.91 4.04
N GLY A 336 -18.74 -5.83 3.41
CA GLY A 336 -20.18 -5.97 3.65
C GLY A 336 -20.43 -6.25 5.13
N HIS A 337 -21.59 -5.88 5.66
CA HIS A 337 -21.93 -6.13 7.07
C HIS A 337 -21.75 -7.61 7.48
N GLY A 338 -22.08 -8.55 6.59
CA GLY A 338 -21.83 -9.99 6.78
C GLY A 338 -20.35 -10.38 6.72
N GLU A 339 -19.54 -9.70 5.92
CA GLU A 339 -18.09 -9.90 5.87
C GLU A 339 -17.42 -9.34 7.14
N LEU A 340 -17.86 -8.19 7.63
CA LEU A 340 -17.41 -7.65 8.92
C LEU A 340 -17.71 -8.63 10.07
N CYS A 341 -18.91 -9.21 10.07
CA CYS A 341 -19.23 -10.30 11.00
C CYS A 341 -18.30 -11.50 10.80
N SER A 342 -18.02 -11.91 9.56
CA SER A 342 -17.11 -13.03 9.26
C SER A 342 -15.67 -12.77 9.73
N VAL A 343 -15.22 -11.51 9.72
CA VAL A 343 -13.93 -11.11 10.33
C VAL A 343 -13.99 -11.24 11.84
N LEU A 344 -15.07 -10.80 12.49
CA LEU A 344 -15.27 -10.96 13.94
C LEU A 344 -15.38 -12.43 14.36
N ASP A 345 -15.97 -13.29 13.51
CA ASP A 345 -16.06 -14.75 13.74
C ASP A 345 -14.68 -15.37 13.97
N ARG A 346 -13.61 -14.79 13.41
CA ARG A 346 -12.24 -15.31 13.58
C ARG A 346 -11.75 -15.20 15.02
N PHE A 347 -12.32 -14.30 15.84
CA PHE A 347 -12.04 -14.25 17.27
C PHE A 347 -12.50 -15.50 18.01
N GLN A 348 -13.36 -16.34 17.43
CA GLN A 348 -13.63 -17.68 17.97
C GLN A 348 -12.37 -18.55 18.07
N GLY A 349 -11.36 -18.30 17.23
CA GLY A 349 -10.09 -19.04 17.22
C GLY A 349 -9.19 -18.78 18.43
N ILE A 350 -9.57 -17.92 19.39
CA ILE A 350 -8.79 -17.73 20.61
C ILE A 350 -8.89 -18.93 21.56
N HIS A 351 -8.05 -18.92 22.58
CA HIS A 351 -8.10 -19.89 23.66
C HIS A 351 -9.16 -19.53 24.72
N TRP A 352 -10.29 -20.23 24.71
CA TRP A 352 -11.45 -20.00 25.59
C TRP A 352 -11.36 -20.61 27.00
N THR A 353 -10.25 -21.24 27.37
CA THR A 353 -10.11 -21.86 28.70
C THR A 353 -8.96 -21.28 29.54
N GLY A 354 -9.04 -21.37 30.87
CA GLY A 354 -7.97 -20.92 31.77
C GLY A 354 -8.06 -19.44 32.19
N LYS A 355 -7.06 -18.98 32.96
CA LYS A 355 -7.10 -17.69 33.68
C LYS A 355 -7.13 -16.44 32.78
N SER A 356 -6.69 -16.57 31.54
CA SER A 356 -6.63 -15.49 30.56
C SER A 356 -7.85 -15.46 29.64
N ALA A 357 -8.76 -16.43 29.68
CA ALA A 357 -9.94 -16.43 28.82
C ALA A 357 -10.90 -15.26 29.16
N PRO A 358 -11.68 -14.76 28.18
CA PRO A 358 -12.80 -13.84 28.44
C PRO A 358 -13.73 -14.36 29.54
N SER A 359 -14.21 -13.48 30.42
CA SER A 359 -15.05 -13.88 31.55
C SER A 359 -16.42 -14.41 31.14
N ASP A 360 -17.01 -13.86 30.07
CA ASP A 360 -18.33 -14.23 29.55
C ASP A 360 -18.35 -15.56 28.77
N GLY A 361 -17.19 -16.07 28.37
CA GLY A 361 -17.06 -17.35 27.66
C GLY A 361 -17.51 -17.34 26.18
N LEU A 362 -17.45 -18.51 25.55
CA LEU A 362 -17.70 -18.67 24.11
C LEU A 362 -19.18 -18.48 23.74
N ASP A 363 -20.10 -18.94 24.60
CA ASP A 363 -21.54 -18.87 24.34
C ASP A 363 -22.03 -17.42 24.33
N ALA A 364 -21.63 -16.61 25.31
CA ALA A 364 -21.95 -15.18 25.34
C ALA A 364 -21.35 -14.42 24.16
N PHE A 365 -20.14 -14.80 23.71
CA PHE A 365 -19.57 -14.25 22.49
C PHE A 365 -20.43 -14.59 21.25
N ALA A 366 -20.92 -15.82 21.15
CA ALA A 366 -21.81 -16.23 20.06
C ALA A 366 -23.14 -15.45 20.08
N GLU A 367 -23.72 -15.21 21.26
CA GLU A 367 -24.94 -14.41 21.43
C GLU A 367 -24.74 -12.93 21.08
N ALA A 368 -23.65 -12.32 21.55
CA ALA A 368 -23.31 -10.92 21.25
C ALA A 368 -23.13 -10.70 19.74
N ARG A 369 -22.48 -11.66 19.07
CA ARG A 369 -22.27 -11.68 17.62
C ARG A 369 -23.56 -11.87 16.84
N GLN A 370 -24.45 -12.75 17.29
CA GLN A 370 -25.77 -12.92 16.68
C GLN A 370 -26.61 -11.65 16.79
N SER A 371 -26.59 -10.99 17.94
CA SER A 371 -27.28 -9.73 18.18
C SER A 371 -26.72 -8.61 17.31
N LEU A 372 -25.39 -8.50 17.22
CA LEU A 372 -24.71 -7.56 16.33
C LEU A 372 -25.10 -7.80 14.87
N ARG A 373 -25.08 -9.05 14.40
CA ARG A 373 -25.46 -9.40 13.03
C ARG A 373 -26.89 -8.97 12.72
N GLN A 374 -27.85 -9.31 13.59
CA GLN A 374 -29.25 -8.90 13.40
C GLN A 374 -29.42 -7.37 13.36
N SER A 375 -28.69 -6.64 14.21
CA SER A 375 -28.75 -5.18 14.21
C SER A 375 -28.13 -4.57 12.95
N LEU A 376 -27.02 -5.14 12.46
CA LEU A 376 -26.39 -4.70 11.21
C LEU A 376 -27.25 -5.03 9.99
N ASP A 377 -27.91 -6.19 9.96
CA ASP A 377 -28.85 -6.58 8.89
C ASP A 377 -30.01 -5.57 8.79
N ARG A 378 -30.61 -5.19 9.93
CA ARG A 378 -31.67 -4.14 9.98
C ARG A 378 -31.17 -2.77 9.56
N ALA A 379 -29.95 -2.41 9.96
CA ALA A 379 -29.33 -1.14 9.57
C ALA A 379 -29.05 -1.09 8.07
N GLN A 380 -28.54 -2.19 7.50
CA GLN A 380 -28.32 -2.33 6.06
C GLN A 380 -29.65 -2.24 5.30
N GLU A 381 -30.69 -2.96 5.74
CA GLU A 381 -32.00 -2.91 5.11
C GLU A 381 -32.57 -1.48 5.11
N ALA A 382 -32.50 -0.78 6.25
CA ALA A 382 -32.97 0.60 6.36
C ALA A 382 -32.15 1.56 5.47
N ALA A 383 -30.83 1.38 5.41
CA ALA A 383 -29.94 2.18 4.55
C ALA A 383 -30.22 1.94 3.05
N LEU A 384 -30.47 0.70 2.63
CA LEU A 384 -30.87 0.36 1.26
C LEU A 384 -32.28 0.90 0.92
N CYS A 385 -33.22 0.87 1.86
CA CYS A 385 -34.52 1.53 1.67
C CYS A 385 -34.35 3.03 1.44
N LEU A 386 -33.48 3.69 2.20
CA LEU A 386 -33.14 5.09 2.01
C LEU A 386 -32.45 5.32 0.66
N ASP A 387 -31.50 4.48 0.27
CA ASP A 387 -30.82 4.56 -1.02
C ASP A 387 -31.81 4.47 -2.19
N HIS A 388 -32.71 3.48 -2.15
CA HIS A 388 -33.79 3.34 -3.13
C HIS A 388 -34.76 4.53 -3.12
N ALA A 389 -35.18 5.01 -1.95
CA ALA A 389 -36.07 6.17 -1.86
C ALA A 389 -35.40 7.42 -2.47
N TRP A 390 -34.13 7.64 -2.16
CA TRP A 390 -33.34 8.74 -2.70
C TRP A 390 -33.12 8.62 -4.21
N GLY A 391 -32.88 7.41 -4.71
CA GLY A 391 -32.76 7.15 -6.15
C GLY A 391 -34.01 7.45 -6.98
N ARG A 392 -35.18 7.59 -6.34
CA ARG A 392 -36.44 8.00 -7.00
C ARG A 392 -36.63 9.51 -7.06
N LEU A 393 -35.80 10.31 -6.37
CA LEU A 393 -35.92 11.77 -6.40
C LEU A 393 -35.59 12.32 -7.78
N THR A 394 -36.40 13.26 -8.22
CA THR A 394 -36.18 14.07 -9.42
C THR A 394 -35.89 15.52 -9.04
N ARG A 395 -35.39 16.32 -9.98
CA ARG A 395 -35.11 17.74 -9.71
C ARG A 395 -36.36 18.54 -9.33
N ASP A 396 -37.55 18.09 -9.75
CA ASP A 396 -38.81 18.73 -9.36
C ASP A 396 -39.20 18.48 -7.90
N ASP A 397 -38.65 17.43 -7.27
CA ASP A 397 -38.84 17.12 -5.86
C ASP A 397 -37.99 18.01 -4.93
N LEU A 398 -36.98 18.71 -5.46
CA LEU A 398 -36.12 19.66 -4.73
C LEU A 398 -36.83 21.00 -4.50
N ARG A 399 -38.07 20.95 -4.01
CA ARG A 399 -38.91 22.12 -3.73
C ARG A 399 -39.44 22.07 -2.32
N VAL A 400 -39.42 23.21 -1.65
CA VAL A 400 -39.93 23.39 -0.29
C VAL A 400 -40.74 24.68 -0.27
N GLU A 401 -42.02 24.59 0.10
CA GLU A 401 -42.92 25.75 0.27
C GLU A 401 -42.90 26.72 -0.94
N GLY A 402 -42.79 26.19 -2.16
CA GLY A 402 -42.73 26.97 -3.41
C GLY A 402 -41.34 27.47 -3.83
N LYS A 403 -40.30 27.29 -3.00
CA LYS A 403 -38.90 27.58 -3.35
C LYS A 403 -38.23 26.35 -3.96
N SER A 404 -37.63 26.49 -5.14
CA SER A 404 -36.82 25.45 -5.80
C SER A 404 -35.35 25.58 -5.43
N TYR A 405 -34.68 24.45 -5.30
CA TYR A 405 -33.25 24.35 -4.99
C TYR A 405 -32.49 23.69 -6.15
N GLU A 406 -31.29 24.18 -6.46
CA GLU A 406 -30.43 23.59 -7.50
C GLU A 406 -29.57 22.43 -6.98
N ASP A 407 -29.19 22.48 -5.69
CA ASP A 407 -28.34 21.50 -5.04
C ASP A 407 -29.09 20.83 -3.86
N ALA A 408 -28.93 19.50 -3.76
CA ALA A 408 -29.45 18.72 -2.64
C ALA A 408 -28.85 19.14 -1.29
N GLN A 409 -27.65 19.71 -1.30
CA GLN A 409 -26.92 20.14 -0.11
C GLN A 409 -27.66 21.28 0.60
N ASP A 410 -28.18 22.21 -0.18
CA ASP A 410 -28.95 23.36 0.32
C ASP A 410 -30.43 22.99 0.57
N TRP A 411 -30.95 22.05 -0.22
CA TRP A 411 -32.32 21.56 -0.08
C TRP A 411 -32.52 20.75 1.20
N TRP A 412 -31.58 19.86 1.53
CA TRP A 412 -31.75 18.88 2.60
C TRP A 412 -32.08 19.49 3.98
N PRO A 413 -31.38 20.53 4.47
CA PRO A 413 -31.72 21.17 5.74
C PRO A 413 -33.11 21.81 5.75
N ALA A 414 -33.57 22.33 4.61
CA ALA A 414 -34.90 22.90 4.46
C ALA A 414 -35.97 21.81 4.44
N ALA A 415 -35.75 20.73 3.69
CA ALA A 415 -36.67 19.61 3.59
C ALA A 415 -36.93 18.94 4.94
N ARG A 416 -35.90 18.83 5.81
CA ARG A 416 -36.02 18.22 7.15
C ARG A 416 -37.04 18.89 8.08
N ASN A 417 -37.35 20.18 7.86
CA ASN A 417 -38.18 20.98 8.77
C ASN A 417 -39.47 21.50 8.11
N ALA A 418 -39.71 21.15 6.85
CA ALA A 418 -40.82 21.67 6.08
C ALA A 418 -42.07 20.78 6.12
N ASN A 419 -43.23 21.40 5.92
CA ASN A 419 -44.49 20.71 5.70
C ASN A 419 -44.89 20.81 4.22
N GLY A 420 -45.56 19.77 3.68
CA GLY A 420 -46.05 19.78 2.29
C GLY A 420 -44.97 19.52 1.25
N LEU A 421 -44.07 18.57 1.52
CA LEU A 421 -43.09 18.07 0.55
C LEU A 421 -43.81 17.22 -0.52
N SER A 422 -43.12 16.92 -1.63
CA SER A 422 -43.63 15.91 -2.56
C SER A 422 -43.64 14.53 -1.89
N GLY A 423 -44.50 13.61 -2.33
CA GLY A 423 -44.56 12.26 -1.75
C GLY A 423 -43.21 11.52 -1.80
N ALA A 424 -42.40 11.74 -2.84
CA ALA A 424 -41.06 11.18 -2.93
C ALA A 424 -40.08 11.80 -1.92
N ALA A 425 -40.18 13.11 -1.68
CA ALA A 425 -39.38 13.81 -0.67
C ALA A 425 -39.78 13.43 0.76
N GLU A 426 -41.09 13.24 1.04
CA GLU A 426 -41.58 12.72 2.33
C GLU A 426 -41.06 11.30 2.61
N ASP A 427 -41.15 10.41 1.61
CA ASP A 427 -40.60 9.05 1.68
C ASP A 427 -39.11 9.06 2.08
N VAL A 428 -38.32 9.96 1.48
CA VAL A 428 -36.89 10.10 1.78
C VAL A 428 -36.65 10.53 3.22
N VAL A 429 -37.39 11.50 3.73
CA VAL A 429 -37.27 11.95 5.13
C VAL A 429 -37.60 10.81 6.10
N VAL A 430 -38.69 10.07 5.85
CA VAL A 430 -39.09 8.92 6.66
C VAL A 430 -38.04 7.80 6.63
N CYS A 431 -37.56 7.44 5.43
CA CYS A 431 -36.51 6.43 5.28
C CYS A 431 -35.20 6.88 5.96
N PHE A 432 -34.88 8.17 5.92
CA PHE A 432 -33.69 8.72 6.57
C PHE A 432 -33.77 8.58 8.09
N ASP A 433 -34.89 8.94 8.72
CA ASP A 433 -35.05 8.80 10.16
C ASP A 433 -35.00 7.33 10.61
N ARG A 434 -35.61 6.43 9.83
CA ARG A 434 -35.52 4.99 10.06
C ARG A 434 -34.08 4.48 9.95
N ALA A 435 -33.36 4.89 8.90
CA ALA A 435 -31.96 4.52 8.71
C ALA A 435 -31.09 5.05 9.85
N LYS A 436 -31.28 6.31 10.25
CA LYS A 436 -30.58 6.95 11.37
C LYS A 436 -30.80 6.18 12.67
N GLN A 437 -32.02 5.78 12.98
CA GLN A 437 -32.33 5.01 14.17
C GLN A 437 -31.63 3.64 14.16
N SER A 438 -31.79 2.86 13.08
CA SER A 438 -31.19 1.53 12.96
C SER A 438 -29.65 1.57 12.97
N LEU A 439 -29.04 2.56 12.32
CA LEU A 439 -27.58 2.75 12.32
C LEU A 439 -27.06 3.10 13.72
N ARG A 440 -27.77 3.93 14.50
CA ARG A 440 -27.38 4.24 15.88
C ARG A 440 -27.55 3.06 16.84
N GLU A 441 -28.53 2.19 16.60
CA GLU A 441 -28.64 0.92 17.32
C GLU A 441 -27.45 0.00 17.00
N ALA A 442 -27.17 -0.21 15.70
CA ALA A 442 -26.04 -1.01 15.26
C ALA A 442 -24.69 -0.47 15.74
N GLU A 443 -24.53 0.84 15.81
CA GLU A 443 -23.34 1.50 16.37
C GLU A 443 -23.05 1.04 17.79
N ARG A 444 -24.06 0.98 18.67
CA ARG A 444 -23.89 0.58 20.07
C ARG A 444 -23.39 -0.86 20.18
N PHE A 445 -23.89 -1.76 19.35
CA PHE A 445 -23.42 -3.14 19.31
C PHE A 445 -22.02 -3.28 18.69
N LEU A 446 -21.64 -2.37 17.79
CA LEU A 446 -20.36 -2.41 17.08
C LEU A 446 -19.20 -1.74 17.85
N GLN A 447 -19.50 -0.71 18.64
CA GLN A 447 -18.54 0.08 19.43
C GLN A 447 -17.58 -0.75 20.30
N PRO A 448 -17.99 -1.86 20.95
CA PRO A 448 -17.06 -2.71 21.72
C PRO A 448 -15.98 -3.34 20.85
N TRP A 449 -16.32 -3.71 19.62
CA TRP A 449 -15.47 -4.53 18.74
C TRP A 449 -14.58 -3.73 17.82
N VAL A 450 -15.01 -2.53 17.42
CA VAL A 450 -14.33 -1.71 16.41
C VAL A 450 -13.95 -0.36 17.01
N ILE A 451 -12.74 0.10 16.72
CA ILE A 451 -12.30 1.47 16.96
C ILE A 451 -11.96 2.11 15.61
N ARG A 452 -12.58 3.24 15.27
CA ARG A 452 -12.30 3.99 14.04
C ARG A 452 -12.32 5.49 14.32
N HIS A 453 -11.22 6.14 14.00
CA HIS A 453 -11.12 7.59 13.91
C HIS A 453 -11.07 8.02 12.44
N LEU A 454 -11.78 9.11 12.13
CA LEU A 454 -11.72 9.80 10.84
C LEU A 454 -10.76 10.98 10.93
N LYS A 455 -10.12 11.34 9.83
CA LYS A 455 -9.33 12.58 9.80
C LYS A 455 -10.25 13.80 9.84
N SER A 456 -9.72 14.87 10.43
CA SER A 456 -10.34 16.19 10.28
C SER A 456 -10.39 16.57 8.80
N ARG A 457 -11.49 17.22 8.40
CA ARG A 457 -11.61 17.84 7.09
C ARG A 457 -10.76 19.11 6.96
N GLU A 458 -10.25 19.62 8.07
CA GLU A 458 -9.37 20.79 8.16
C GLU A 458 -7.94 20.39 8.52
N LEU A 459 -6.97 21.19 8.11
CA LEU A 459 -5.59 21.00 8.52
C LEU A 459 -5.42 21.28 10.03
N PRO A 460 -4.65 20.45 10.76
CA PRO A 460 -4.39 20.69 12.18
C PRO A 460 -3.68 22.04 12.40
N GLY A 461 -4.28 22.93 13.21
CA GLY A 461 -3.65 24.18 13.65
C GLY A 461 -4.05 25.43 12.86
N GLU A 462 -4.58 25.28 11.64
CA GLU A 462 -5.10 26.38 10.81
C GLU A 462 -6.63 26.32 10.79
N LYS A 463 -7.32 27.38 11.23
CA LYS A 463 -8.79 27.42 11.16
C LYS A 463 -9.22 27.65 9.70
N ASP A 464 -10.27 26.98 9.28
CA ASP A 464 -10.94 27.14 7.98
C ASP A 464 -10.13 26.71 6.75
N LEU A 465 -8.94 26.11 6.91
CA LEU A 465 -8.15 25.59 5.79
C LEU A 465 -8.49 24.11 5.53
N PRO A 466 -9.05 23.75 4.36
CA PRO A 466 -9.40 22.36 4.07
C PRO A 466 -8.15 21.48 3.98
N ARG A 467 -8.25 20.25 4.51
CA ARG A 467 -7.17 19.26 4.44
C ARG A 467 -6.86 18.84 3.01
N ARG A 468 -7.91 18.68 2.20
CA ARG A 468 -7.83 18.30 0.79
C ARG A 468 -8.64 19.28 -0.03
N GLU A 469 -8.03 19.80 -1.09
CA GLU A 469 -8.70 20.61 -2.09
C GLU A 469 -8.80 19.80 -3.38
N ARG A 470 -10.03 19.56 -3.85
CA ARG A 470 -10.28 18.75 -5.04
C ARG A 470 -10.45 19.66 -6.25
N ARG A 471 -9.69 19.37 -7.31
CA ARG A 471 -9.75 20.05 -8.61
C ARG A 471 -10.20 19.03 -9.64
N VAL A 472 -11.43 19.15 -10.12
CA VAL A 472 -12.10 18.11 -10.93
C VAL A 472 -12.29 18.54 -12.38
N GLY A 473 -12.24 17.58 -13.31
CA GLY A 473 -12.49 17.81 -14.73
C GLY A 473 -11.52 18.84 -15.32
N ALA A 474 -12.06 19.91 -15.89
CA ALA A 474 -11.31 21.00 -16.52
C ALA A 474 -10.47 21.84 -15.54
N ALA A 475 -10.73 21.75 -14.21
CA ALA A 475 -9.97 22.49 -13.19
C ALA A 475 -8.50 22.03 -13.05
N ILE A 476 -8.12 20.93 -13.70
CA ILE A 476 -6.70 20.55 -13.83
C ILE A 476 -5.95 21.48 -14.79
N SER A 477 -6.64 22.12 -15.73
CA SER A 477 -6.05 22.98 -16.76
C SER A 477 -5.37 24.20 -16.12
N LEU A 478 -4.28 24.68 -16.70
CA LEU A 478 -3.62 25.90 -16.21
C LEU A 478 -4.47 27.15 -16.46
N LYS A 479 -5.36 27.12 -17.46
CA LYS A 479 -6.26 28.24 -17.78
C LYS A 479 -7.29 28.51 -16.69
N SER A 480 -7.58 27.55 -15.82
CA SER A 480 -8.53 27.73 -14.71
C SER A 480 -7.92 28.39 -13.48
N ASP A 481 -6.62 28.67 -13.48
CA ASP A 481 -5.93 29.35 -12.37
C ASP A 481 -6.02 30.89 -12.48
N ASP A 482 -6.48 31.46 -13.60
CA ASP A 482 -6.69 32.91 -13.78
C ASP A 482 -7.96 33.37 -13.01
N GLU A 483 -7.75 34.10 -11.90
CA GLU A 483 -8.75 34.53 -10.90
C GLU A 483 -9.89 35.45 -11.39
N THR A 484 -10.04 35.67 -12.71
CA THR A 484 -11.05 36.58 -13.27
C THR A 484 -12.36 35.90 -13.69
N GLU A 485 -12.40 34.57 -13.77
CA GLU A 485 -13.61 33.82 -14.06
C GLU A 485 -14.12 33.11 -12.81
N ARG A 486 -15.45 33.17 -12.57
CA ARG A 486 -16.15 32.44 -11.50
C ARG A 486 -15.64 30.99 -11.42
N PRO A 487 -15.58 30.37 -10.23
CA PRO A 487 -15.12 28.98 -10.11
C PRO A 487 -15.82 28.14 -11.17
N VAL A 488 -15.02 27.56 -12.07
CA VAL A 488 -15.50 26.71 -13.17
C VAL A 488 -16.39 25.67 -12.52
N LYS A 489 -17.71 25.76 -12.76
CA LYS A 489 -18.66 24.71 -12.32
C LYS A 489 -18.08 23.37 -12.76
N GLU A 490 -18.25 22.31 -11.96
CA GLU A 490 -17.72 20.97 -12.24
C GLU A 490 -18.01 20.55 -13.69
N GLN A 491 -17.07 20.83 -14.59
CA GLN A 491 -17.16 20.61 -16.03
C GLN A 491 -15.98 19.75 -16.44
N GLY A 492 -16.23 18.78 -17.32
CA GLY A 492 -15.18 17.93 -17.85
C GLY A 492 -14.28 18.65 -18.86
N LEU A 493 -13.14 18.04 -19.16
CA LEU A 493 -12.26 18.48 -20.23
C LEU A 493 -12.97 18.36 -21.57
N SER A 494 -13.00 19.44 -22.35
CA SER A 494 -13.60 19.45 -23.68
C SER A 494 -12.73 18.69 -24.69
N VAL A 495 -13.34 17.86 -25.52
CA VAL A 495 -12.68 17.25 -26.68
C VAL A 495 -12.91 18.12 -27.91
N THR A 496 -11.85 18.65 -28.50
CA THR A 496 -11.93 19.56 -29.65
C THR A 496 -10.94 19.18 -30.76
N GLY A 497 -11.17 19.68 -31.97
CA GLY A 497 -10.27 19.48 -33.10
C GLY A 497 -10.23 18.02 -33.57
N GLU A 498 -9.06 17.54 -33.97
CA GLU A 498 -8.87 16.19 -34.52
C GLU A 498 -9.16 15.08 -33.50
N ALA A 499 -9.06 15.37 -32.20
CA ALA A 499 -9.40 14.44 -31.13
C ALA A 499 -10.90 14.11 -31.07
N LEU A 500 -11.78 14.94 -31.66
CA LEU A 500 -13.22 14.74 -31.54
C LEU A 500 -13.72 13.48 -32.26
N LEU A 501 -13.19 13.19 -33.45
CA LEU A 501 -13.68 12.09 -34.29
C LEU A 501 -13.51 10.70 -33.62
N PRO A 502 -12.35 10.36 -33.03
CA PRO A 502 -12.21 9.13 -32.26
C PRO A 502 -13.25 8.96 -31.15
N PHE A 503 -13.51 9.99 -30.35
CA PHE A 503 -14.49 9.93 -29.26
C PHE A 503 -15.92 9.76 -29.81
N LEU A 504 -16.29 10.47 -30.88
CA LEU A 504 -17.61 10.31 -31.52
C LEU A 504 -17.83 8.90 -32.09
N LEU A 505 -16.79 8.32 -32.71
CA LEU A 505 -16.85 6.95 -33.23
C LEU A 505 -17.00 5.93 -32.10
N ALA A 506 -16.26 6.09 -31.01
CA ALA A 506 -16.38 5.23 -29.83
C ALA A 506 -17.79 5.35 -29.19
N CYS A 507 -18.31 6.56 -29.01
CA CYS A 507 -19.68 6.79 -28.52
C CYS A 507 -20.73 6.10 -29.40
N ARG A 508 -20.60 6.19 -30.72
CA ARG A 508 -21.51 5.54 -31.66
C ARG A 508 -21.40 4.02 -31.61
N ALA A 509 -20.18 3.48 -31.48
CA ALA A 509 -19.96 2.04 -31.33
C ALA A 509 -20.62 1.51 -30.05
N SER A 510 -20.41 2.17 -28.91
CA SER A 510 -21.04 1.81 -27.63
C SER A 510 -22.56 1.95 -27.65
N SER A 511 -23.11 2.92 -28.40
CA SER A 511 -24.55 3.08 -28.56
C SER A 511 -25.18 1.99 -29.44
N ALA A 512 -24.46 1.54 -30.46
CA ALA A 512 -24.91 0.47 -31.35
C ALA A 512 -24.90 -0.90 -30.66
N GLN A 513 -24.00 -1.11 -29.70
CA GLN A 513 -23.90 -2.33 -28.91
C GLN A 513 -23.66 -2.02 -27.43
N PRO A 514 -24.73 -1.78 -26.65
CA PRO A 514 -24.61 -1.47 -25.23
C PRO A 514 -23.94 -2.55 -24.37
N GLU A 515 -23.85 -3.79 -24.88
CA GLU A 515 -23.22 -4.94 -24.19
C GLU A 515 -21.70 -5.05 -24.44
N SER A 516 -21.13 -4.37 -25.43
CA SER A 516 -19.67 -4.36 -25.70
C SER A 516 -18.91 -3.26 -24.91
N ARG A 517 -19.53 -2.76 -23.85
CA ARG A 517 -19.23 -1.51 -23.14
C ARG A 517 -17.82 -1.36 -22.54
N PRO A 518 -17.03 -2.40 -22.16
CA PRO A 518 -15.73 -2.20 -21.52
C PRO A 518 -14.60 -1.75 -22.46
N LEU A 519 -14.56 -2.21 -23.71
CA LEU A 519 -13.34 -2.09 -24.53
C LEU A 519 -13.17 -0.74 -25.23
N PHE A 520 -14.27 -0.06 -25.56
CA PHE A 520 -14.23 1.11 -26.45
C PHE A 520 -13.94 2.43 -25.77
N ALA A 521 -14.50 2.65 -24.58
CA ALA A 521 -14.62 3.98 -24.00
C ALA A 521 -13.66 4.23 -22.82
N GLU A 522 -13.37 3.22 -22.00
CA GLU A 522 -12.54 3.39 -20.80
C GLU A 522 -11.07 3.55 -21.17
N GLY A 523 -10.54 2.64 -21.98
CA GLY A 523 -9.17 2.75 -22.51
C GLY A 523 -8.96 4.06 -23.28
N LEU A 524 -9.91 4.43 -24.15
CA LEU A 524 -9.84 5.65 -24.95
C LEU A 524 -9.89 6.92 -24.10
N SER A 525 -10.65 6.92 -22.99
CA SER A 525 -10.71 8.08 -22.09
C SER A 525 -9.45 8.23 -21.24
N SER A 526 -8.73 7.13 -20.97
CA SER A 526 -7.42 7.13 -20.31
C SER A 526 -6.33 7.59 -21.28
N SER A 527 -6.01 6.80 -22.30
CA SER A 527 -5.10 7.18 -23.38
C SER A 527 -5.31 6.37 -24.66
N TYR A 528 -4.87 6.96 -25.77
CA TYR A 528 -4.83 6.27 -27.06
C TYR A 528 -4.03 4.96 -27.03
N GLU A 529 -2.91 4.88 -26.31
CA GLU A 529 -2.12 3.65 -26.20
C GLU A 529 -2.78 2.58 -25.34
N ALA A 530 -3.50 2.97 -24.28
CA ALA A 530 -4.30 2.02 -23.50
C ALA A 530 -5.39 1.39 -24.38
N PHE A 531 -6.11 2.20 -25.16
CA PHE A 531 -7.11 1.70 -26.12
C PHE A 531 -6.52 0.68 -27.11
N LEU A 532 -5.40 1.01 -27.77
CA LEU A 532 -4.77 0.11 -28.74
C LEU A 532 -4.28 -1.21 -28.10
N HIS A 533 -3.78 -1.14 -26.87
CA HIS A 533 -3.24 -2.31 -26.18
C HIS A 533 -4.31 -3.27 -25.65
N THR A 534 -5.43 -2.75 -25.14
CA THR A 534 -6.58 -3.58 -24.71
C THR A 534 -7.14 -4.43 -25.87
N ARG A 535 -6.90 -4.01 -27.12
CA ARG A 535 -7.31 -4.73 -28.34
C ARG A 535 -6.40 -5.90 -28.75
N MET A 536 -5.10 -5.87 -28.44
CA MET A 536 -4.13 -6.86 -28.95
C MET A 536 -4.17 -8.25 -28.23
N GLY A 537 -5.32 -8.62 -27.66
CA GLY A 537 -5.52 -9.78 -26.78
C GLY A 537 -4.61 -10.98 -27.04
N SER A 538 -3.59 -11.16 -26.20
CA SER A 538 -2.87 -12.42 -26.03
C SER A 538 -2.07 -12.44 -24.72
N GLY A 539 -2.68 -12.95 -23.65
CA GLY A 539 -1.99 -13.59 -22.52
C GLY A 539 -1.42 -12.73 -21.38
N GLU A 540 -1.15 -11.44 -21.55
CA GLU A 540 -0.70 -10.56 -20.44
C GLU A 540 -1.88 -9.74 -19.88
N LYS A 541 -2.07 -9.75 -18.55
CA LYS A 541 -3.02 -8.87 -17.84
C LYS A 541 -2.73 -7.41 -18.27
N SER A 542 -3.66 -6.79 -18.99
CA SER A 542 -3.54 -5.42 -19.56
C SER A 542 -3.85 -4.31 -18.54
N ILE A 543 -4.31 -4.70 -17.35
CA ILE A 543 -4.84 -3.87 -16.29
C ILE A 543 -4.20 -4.32 -14.96
N ASP A 544 -3.78 -3.38 -14.12
CA ASP A 544 -3.20 -3.65 -12.79
C ASP A 544 -4.27 -3.61 -11.66
N ASP A 545 -5.54 -3.30 -11.93
CA ASP A 545 -6.63 -3.11 -10.95
C ASP A 545 -7.81 -4.07 -11.24
N ASP A 546 -8.36 -4.67 -10.21
CA ASP A 546 -9.09 -5.95 -10.32
C ASP A 546 -10.62 -5.82 -10.49
N ASP A 547 -11.09 -4.61 -10.80
CA ASP A 547 -12.50 -4.22 -10.64
C ASP A 547 -13.42 -4.54 -11.84
N ASP A 548 -12.95 -5.22 -12.89
CA ASP A 548 -13.81 -5.53 -14.05
C ASP A 548 -14.06 -7.01 -14.34
N SER A 549 -15.33 -7.28 -14.69
CA SER A 549 -15.84 -8.56 -15.12
C SER A 549 -15.41 -8.86 -16.56
N ASP A 550 -14.68 -9.97 -16.75
CA ASP A 550 -14.44 -10.59 -18.04
C ASP A 550 -15.76 -10.70 -18.82
N THR A 551 -15.94 -9.82 -19.80
CA THR A 551 -17.08 -9.89 -20.73
C THR A 551 -16.55 -10.49 -22.02
N ASP A 552 -16.82 -11.78 -22.24
CA ASP A 552 -16.53 -12.45 -23.51
C ASP A 552 -17.28 -11.72 -24.64
N ILE A 553 -16.53 -11.20 -25.60
CA ILE A 553 -17.06 -10.41 -26.71
C ILE A 553 -17.67 -11.38 -27.73
N SER A 554 -18.91 -11.11 -28.15
CA SER A 554 -19.39 -11.64 -29.43
C SER A 554 -18.88 -10.73 -30.55
N ASP A 555 -17.80 -11.14 -31.23
CA ASP A 555 -17.27 -10.43 -32.40
C ASP A 555 -18.34 -10.31 -33.49
N THR A 556 -18.80 -9.09 -33.73
CA THR A 556 -19.73 -8.78 -34.82
C THR A 556 -19.02 -7.89 -35.83
N LYS A 557 -19.30 -8.11 -37.12
CA LYS A 557 -18.69 -7.37 -38.25
C LYS A 557 -18.79 -5.84 -38.12
N GLN A 558 -19.77 -5.34 -37.39
CA GLN A 558 -19.98 -3.90 -37.17
C GLN A 558 -19.00 -3.33 -36.15
N THR A 559 -18.71 -4.08 -35.09
CA THR A 559 -17.76 -3.73 -34.03
C THR A 559 -16.33 -3.67 -34.57
N ASP A 560 -15.97 -4.65 -35.41
CA ASP A 560 -14.69 -4.67 -36.13
C ASP A 560 -14.52 -3.44 -37.04
N TRP A 561 -15.59 -2.95 -37.66
CA TRP A 561 -15.52 -1.77 -38.52
C TRP A 561 -15.15 -0.52 -37.72
N TYR A 562 -15.79 -0.29 -36.57
CA TYR A 562 -15.47 0.86 -35.71
C TYR A 562 -14.05 0.76 -35.14
N LEU A 563 -13.64 -0.42 -34.69
CA LEU A 563 -12.27 -0.67 -34.20
C LEU A 563 -11.23 -0.36 -35.28
N ASN A 564 -11.41 -0.88 -36.50
CA ASN A 564 -10.49 -0.62 -37.60
C ASN A 564 -10.43 0.86 -38.01
N LYS A 565 -11.56 1.60 -37.88
CA LYS A 565 -11.57 3.05 -38.12
C LYS A 565 -10.87 3.83 -37.02
N LEU A 566 -11.08 3.46 -35.76
CA LEU A 566 -10.39 4.08 -34.62
C LEU A 566 -8.88 3.86 -34.72
N ASP A 567 -8.45 2.65 -35.03
CA ASP A 567 -7.04 2.34 -35.29
C ASP A 567 -6.42 3.22 -36.35
N GLY A 568 -7.09 3.38 -37.50
CA GLY A 568 -6.56 4.23 -38.58
C GLY A 568 -6.44 5.71 -38.20
N LEU A 569 -7.20 6.18 -37.20
CA LEU A 569 -7.18 7.55 -36.71
C LEU A 569 -6.19 7.76 -35.56
N ILE A 570 -6.00 6.74 -34.73
CA ILE A 570 -5.21 6.81 -33.49
C ILE A 570 -3.79 6.29 -33.70
N ALA A 571 -3.56 5.43 -34.71
CA ALA A 571 -2.25 4.85 -34.97
C ALA A 571 -1.18 5.93 -35.13
N PRO A 572 0.02 5.70 -34.58
CA PRO A 572 1.12 6.65 -34.69
C PRO A 572 1.46 6.83 -36.18
N SER A 573 1.17 8.01 -36.73
CA SER A 573 1.72 8.43 -38.02
C SER A 573 3.14 8.96 -37.80
N ASP A 574 4.02 8.81 -38.79
CA ASP A 574 5.39 9.36 -38.79
C ASP A 574 5.44 10.91 -38.68
N THR A 575 4.28 11.58 -38.65
CA THR A 575 4.14 13.04 -38.75
C THR A 575 3.44 13.71 -37.54
N GLY A 576 3.06 12.95 -36.51
CA GLY A 576 2.49 13.51 -35.28
C GLY A 576 1.52 12.56 -34.60
N SER A 577 1.65 12.41 -33.28
CA SER A 577 0.67 11.70 -32.45
C SER A 577 -0.47 12.66 -32.12
N LEU A 578 -1.71 12.24 -32.36
CA LEU A 578 -2.91 12.99 -32.01
C LEU A 578 -2.85 13.45 -30.54
N ALA A 579 -3.16 14.72 -30.29
CA ALA A 579 -3.22 15.29 -28.95
C ALA A 579 -4.36 14.63 -28.14
N HIS A 580 -4.07 14.16 -26.93
CA HIS A 580 -5.07 13.51 -26.08
C HIS A 580 -5.41 14.46 -24.93
N PRO A 581 -6.66 14.96 -24.84
CA PRO A 581 -7.01 16.10 -23.98
C PRO A 581 -6.68 15.85 -22.51
N LYS A 582 -6.92 14.64 -22.01
CA LYS A 582 -6.66 14.27 -20.61
C LYS A 582 -5.18 14.10 -20.30
N VAL A 583 -4.42 13.53 -21.25
CA VAL A 583 -2.98 13.29 -21.10
C VAL A 583 -2.26 14.63 -21.15
N ASP A 584 -2.61 15.50 -22.09
CA ASP A 584 -1.98 16.80 -22.26
C ASP A 584 -2.26 17.71 -21.06
N ALA A 585 -3.48 17.68 -20.51
CA ALA A 585 -3.82 18.40 -19.29
C ALA A 585 -3.04 17.88 -18.06
N THR A 586 -2.86 16.55 -17.96
CA THR A 586 -2.06 15.93 -16.90
C THR A 586 -0.58 16.29 -17.02
N VAL A 587 -0.03 16.27 -18.23
CA VAL A 587 1.36 16.67 -18.53
C VAL A 587 1.58 18.13 -18.17
N ALA A 588 0.73 19.04 -18.66
CA ALA A 588 0.85 20.47 -18.40
C ALA A 588 0.82 20.79 -16.90
N ARG A 589 -0.11 20.20 -16.15
CA ARG A 589 -0.19 20.40 -14.69
C ARG A 589 1.01 19.79 -13.96
N SER A 590 1.52 18.63 -14.39
CA SER A 590 2.69 18.01 -13.78
C SER A 590 3.95 18.87 -13.97
N VAL A 591 4.13 19.48 -15.14
CA VAL A 591 5.23 20.40 -15.44
C VAL A 591 5.08 21.68 -14.62
N ASP A 592 3.89 22.28 -14.53
CA ASP A 592 3.64 23.46 -13.69
C ASP A 592 3.97 23.22 -12.21
N ILE A 593 3.56 22.08 -11.64
CA ILE A 593 3.90 21.73 -10.26
C ILE A 593 5.42 21.58 -10.08
N TRP A 594 6.11 20.96 -11.04
CA TRP A 594 7.56 20.85 -11.03
C TRP A 594 8.26 22.21 -11.09
N LYS A 595 7.77 23.13 -11.94
CA LYS A 595 8.31 24.50 -12.04
C LYS A 595 8.21 25.25 -10.71
N ARG A 596 7.06 25.10 -10.03
CA ARG A 596 6.80 25.59 -8.67
C ARG A 596 7.56 24.82 -7.58
N GLY A 597 8.57 24.02 -7.92
CA GLY A 597 9.43 23.30 -7.00
C GLY A 597 8.76 22.27 -6.11
N GLU A 598 7.60 21.79 -6.54
CA GLU A 598 6.79 20.85 -5.81
C GLU A 598 6.83 19.47 -6.47
N LYS A 599 6.62 18.44 -5.65
CA LYS A 599 6.52 17.06 -6.15
C LYS A 599 5.08 16.70 -6.42
N VAL A 600 4.88 15.82 -7.39
CA VAL A 600 3.57 15.28 -7.76
C VAL A 600 3.64 13.77 -7.95
N VAL A 601 2.60 13.08 -7.46
CA VAL A 601 2.35 11.67 -7.80
C VAL A 601 1.16 11.59 -8.75
N VAL A 602 1.33 10.83 -9.83
CA VAL A 602 0.30 10.59 -10.84
C VAL A 602 -0.11 9.12 -10.77
N PHE A 603 -1.33 8.84 -10.35
CA PHE A 603 -1.90 7.51 -10.34
C PHE A 603 -2.61 7.23 -11.66
N CYS A 604 -2.26 6.12 -12.31
CA CYS A 604 -2.92 5.62 -13.52
C CYS A 604 -3.23 4.13 -13.39
N HIS A 605 -4.28 3.68 -14.04
CA HIS A 605 -4.75 2.30 -13.96
C HIS A 605 -4.04 1.41 -14.99
N TYR A 606 -3.88 1.91 -16.21
CA TYR A 606 -3.25 1.16 -17.30
C TYR A 606 -1.73 1.37 -17.34
N VAL A 607 -0.99 0.26 -17.49
CA VAL A 607 0.47 0.29 -17.63
C VAL A 607 0.90 1.13 -18.84
N GLN A 608 0.18 1.04 -19.97
CA GLN A 608 0.48 1.80 -21.18
C GLN A 608 0.24 3.30 -20.98
N THR A 609 -0.85 3.70 -20.33
CA THR A 609 -1.06 5.11 -19.94
C THR A 609 0.11 5.61 -19.10
N GLY A 610 0.57 4.80 -18.13
CA GLY A 610 1.73 5.13 -17.30
C GLY A 610 3.02 5.36 -18.10
N ARG A 611 3.29 4.52 -19.10
CA ARG A 611 4.44 4.69 -20.02
C ARG A 611 4.30 5.95 -20.87
N THR A 612 3.13 6.19 -21.46
CA THR A 612 2.85 7.40 -22.24
C THR A 612 3.04 8.66 -21.41
N LEU A 613 2.47 8.70 -20.20
CA LEU A 613 2.60 9.82 -19.28
C LEU A 613 4.07 10.05 -18.92
N ARG A 614 4.80 9.00 -18.54
CA ARG A 614 6.23 9.13 -18.22
C ARG A 614 7.03 9.74 -19.38
N ARG A 615 6.83 9.25 -20.61
CA ARG A 615 7.52 9.73 -21.81
C ARG A 615 7.14 11.18 -22.13
N ARG A 616 5.84 11.50 -22.21
CA ARG A 616 5.38 12.87 -22.52
C ARG A 616 5.77 13.88 -21.45
N ILE A 617 5.69 13.52 -20.17
CA ILE A 617 6.17 14.38 -19.07
C ILE A 617 7.68 14.57 -19.15
N SER A 618 8.46 13.51 -19.42
CA SER A 618 9.91 13.62 -19.57
C SER A 618 10.29 14.59 -20.69
N ASN A 619 9.66 14.48 -21.86
CA ASN A 619 9.90 15.39 -22.97
C ASN A 619 9.53 16.83 -22.60
N ALA A 620 8.34 17.04 -22.04
CA ALA A 620 7.86 18.38 -21.67
C ALA A 620 8.72 19.06 -20.59
N VAL A 621 9.20 18.30 -19.59
CA VAL A 621 10.17 18.80 -18.61
C VAL A 621 11.51 19.12 -19.27
N GLY A 622 11.97 18.28 -20.21
CA GLY A 622 13.20 18.52 -20.97
C GLY A 622 13.15 19.82 -21.78
N ASP A 623 12.06 20.01 -22.53
CA ASP A 623 11.83 21.22 -23.32
C ASP A 623 11.79 22.47 -22.43
N GLU A 624 11.11 22.39 -21.28
CA GLU A 624 11.02 23.51 -20.34
C GLU A 624 12.38 23.82 -19.68
N ILE A 625 13.20 22.80 -19.38
CA ILE A 625 14.58 23.01 -18.91
C ILE A 625 15.37 23.80 -19.96
N LEU A 626 15.32 23.40 -21.22
CA LEU A 626 16.04 24.09 -22.30
C LEU A 626 15.52 25.52 -22.48
N ARG A 627 14.21 25.73 -22.39
CA ARG A 627 13.60 27.06 -22.48
C ARG A 627 14.04 27.98 -21.33
N LEU A 628 14.02 27.48 -20.09
CA LEU A 628 14.48 28.25 -18.93
C LEU A 628 15.98 28.55 -19.01
N GLY A 629 16.78 27.57 -19.46
CA GLY A 629 18.22 27.75 -19.72
C GLY A 629 18.49 28.82 -20.76
N ALA A 630 17.83 28.74 -21.92
CA ALA A 630 17.93 29.71 -23.01
C ALA A 630 17.56 31.12 -22.56
N ASN A 631 16.47 31.27 -21.80
CA ASN A 631 16.06 32.56 -21.24
C ASN A 631 17.11 33.13 -20.27
N LYS A 632 17.64 32.31 -19.36
CA LYS A 632 18.64 32.76 -18.38
C LYS A 632 20.00 33.08 -19.01
N LEU A 633 20.42 32.31 -20.01
CA LEU A 633 21.68 32.50 -20.74
C LEU A 633 21.56 33.51 -21.89
N SER A 634 20.34 33.96 -22.22
CA SER A 634 20.05 34.81 -23.38
C SER A 634 20.56 34.21 -24.71
N CYS A 635 20.35 32.90 -24.92
CA CYS A 635 20.81 32.16 -26.10
C CYS A 635 19.69 31.30 -26.71
N SER A 636 19.99 30.55 -27.79
CA SER A 636 19.06 29.56 -28.35
C SER A 636 18.96 28.29 -27.49
N THR A 637 17.93 27.47 -27.69
CA THR A 637 17.73 26.21 -26.93
C THR A 637 18.85 25.20 -27.16
N ASP A 638 19.41 25.15 -28.37
CA ASP A 638 20.51 24.24 -28.71
C ASP A 638 21.82 24.67 -28.04
N GLU A 639 22.09 25.97 -28.02
CA GLU A 639 23.24 26.54 -27.30
C GLU A 639 23.09 26.36 -25.78
N ALA A 640 21.87 26.53 -25.26
CA ALA A 640 21.58 26.31 -23.84
C ALA A 640 21.86 24.86 -23.42
N ALA A 641 21.51 23.86 -24.24
CA ALA A 641 21.80 22.45 -23.96
C ALA A 641 23.31 22.19 -23.82
N ALA A 642 24.10 22.72 -24.75
CA ALA A 642 25.56 22.59 -24.73
C ALA A 642 26.18 23.29 -23.51
N GLU A 643 25.68 24.48 -23.19
CA GLU A 643 26.20 25.30 -22.09
C GLU A 643 25.85 24.71 -20.71
N LEU A 644 24.62 24.25 -20.50
CA LEU A 644 24.21 23.56 -19.28
C LEU A 644 25.05 22.28 -19.04
N SER A 645 25.33 21.53 -20.11
CA SER A 645 26.22 20.37 -20.08
C SER A 645 27.66 20.76 -19.69
N ARG A 646 28.17 21.86 -20.26
CA ARG A 646 29.50 22.39 -19.94
C ARG A 646 29.61 22.83 -18.48
N ILE A 647 28.62 23.54 -17.96
CA ILE A 647 28.57 23.97 -16.55
C ILE A 647 28.48 22.75 -15.63
N GLY A 648 27.62 21.77 -15.95
CA GLY A 648 27.50 20.52 -15.21
C GLY A 648 28.81 19.74 -15.12
N LYS A 649 29.62 19.73 -16.19
CA LYS A 649 30.95 19.09 -16.21
C LYS A 649 31.94 19.72 -15.23
N ARG A 650 31.89 21.03 -15.01
CA ARG A 650 32.80 21.73 -14.08
C ARG A 650 32.65 21.29 -12.61
N PHE A 651 31.55 20.59 -12.27
CA PHE A 651 31.34 19.97 -10.96
C PHE A 651 32.02 18.60 -10.80
N PHE A 652 32.52 17.99 -11.89
CA PHE A 652 33.24 16.71 -11.86
C PHE A 652 34.73 16.86 -11.62
N ASP A 653 35.35 17.93 -12.14
CA ASP A 653 36.78 18.16 -12.02
C ASP A 653 37.22 18.10 -10.54
N ASP A 654 38.07 17.14 -10.18
CA ASP A 654 38.47 16.86 -8.79
C ASP A 654 39.08 18.08 -8.11
N ASP A 655 39.77 18.94 -8.87
CA ASP A 655 40.35 20.21 -8.41
C ASP A 655 39.55 21.45 -8.86
N GLY A 656 38.37 21.27 -9.44
CA GLY A 656 37.53 22.34 -9.96
C GLY A 656 37.12 23.34 -8.86
N PRO A 657 37.19 24.66 -9.10
CA PRO A 657 36.90 25.64 -8.07
C PRO A 657 35.40 25.68 -7.70
N LEU A 658 34.49 25.37 -8.63
CA LEU A 658 33.05 25.24 -8.36
C LEU A 658 32.72 24.05 -7.45
N ARG A 659 33.40 22.91 -7.63
CA ARG A 659 33.27 21.76 -6.74
C ARG A 659 33.70 22.10 -5.32
N ARG A 660 34.89 22.70 -5.16
CA ARG A 660 35.41 23.11 -3.84
C ARG A 660 34.50 24.12 -3.14
N ALA A 661 33.89 25.04 -3.90
CA ALA A 661 32.92 25.98 -3.36
C ALA A 661 31.62 25.27 -2.88
N CYS A 662 31.06 24.37 -3.70
CA CYS A 662 29.86 23.60 -3.35
C CYS A 662 30.08 22.71 -2.11
N ASP A 663 31.22 22.01 -2.06
CA ASP A 663 31.57 21.15 -0.94
C ASP A 663 31.72 21.98 0.33
N ARG A 664 32.38 23.15 0.26
CA ARG A 664 32.55 24.06 1.41
C ARG A 664 31.22 24.58 1.96
N GLU A 665 30.32 25.08 1.10
CA GLU A 665 28.99 25.56 1.51
C GLU A 665 28.14 24.42 2.12
N THR A 666 28.19 23.23 1.52
CA THR A 666 27.48 22.05 2.06
C THR A 666 28.03 21.64 3.42
N LEU A 667 29.36 21.61 3.58
CA LEU A 667 30.01 21.30 4.85
C LEU A 667 29.68 22.32 5.93
N GLN A 668 29.63 23.61 5.59
CA GLN A 668 29.20 24.65 6.53
C GLN A 668 27.78 24.39 7.06
N LEU A 669 26.85 23.96 6.21
CA LEU A 669 25.51 23.57 6.66
C LEU A 669 25.54 22.30 7.54
N LEU A 670 26.35 21.30 7.19
CA LEU A 670 26.49 20.05 7.94
C LEU A 670 27.07 20.26 9.34
N THR A 671 27.87 21.30 9.59
CA THR A 671 28.41 21.59 10.93
C THR A 671 27.31 21.73 12.00
N LYS A 672 26.10 22.12 11.61
CA LYS A 672 24.93 22.26 12.48
C LYS A 672 24.29 20.91 12.86
N TYR A 673 24.71 19.81 12.25
CA TYR A 673 24.16 18.47 12.44
C TYR A 673 25.25 17.43 12.79
N PRO A 674 25.77 17.44 14.04
CA PRO A 674 26.88 16.55 14.43
C PRO A 674 26.59 15.05 14.26
N SER A 675 25.31 14.64 14.34
CA SER A 675 24.87 13.26 14.15
C SER A 675 25.03 12.74 12.72
N LEU A 676 25.27 13.61 11.74
CA LEU A 676 25.44 13.24 10.33
C LEU A 676 26.91 13.11 9.91
N ARG A 677 27.88 13.34 10.80
CA ARG A 677 29.33 13.29 10.49
C ARG A 677 29.77 11.97 9.85
N ALA A 678 29.19 10.85 10.27
CA ALA A 678 29.49 9.54 9.68
C ALA A 678 29.14 9.43 8.19
N HIS A 679 28.22 10.27 7.70
CA HIS A 679 27.76 10.29 6.31
C HIS A 679 28.17 11.55 5.55
N GLU A 680 29.06 12.38 6.11
CA GLU A 680 29.44 13.67 5.54
C GLU A 680 29.86 13.57 4.07
N VAL A 681 30.75 12.63 3.76
CA VAL A 681 31.22 12.37 2.38
C VAL A 681 30.06 12.02 1.45
N ALA A 682 29.16 11.13 1.88
CA ALA A 682 28.03 10.71 1.08
C ALA A 682 27.03 11.85 0.86
N LEU A 683 26.78 12.68 1.88
CA LEU A 683 25.86 13.81 1.79
C LEU A 683 26.38 14.91 0.87
N VAL A 684 27.67 15.25 0.97
CA VAL A 684 28.32 16.21 0.06
C VAL A 684 28.25 15.71 -1.38
N GLU A 685 28.54 14.41 -1.60
CA GLU A 685 28.40 13.77 -2.91
C GLU A 685 26.96 13.88 -3.44
N ILE A 686 25.95 13.58 -2.61
CA ILE A 686 24.52 13.68 -2.98
C ILE A 686 24.14 15.11 -3.39
N ILE A 687 24.49 16.13 -2.59
CA ILE A 687 24.15 17.53 -2.90
C ILE A 687 24.78 17.96 -4.23
N ARG A 688 26.09 17.74 -4.38
CA ARG A 688 26.84 18.08 -5.59
C ARG A 688 26.25 17.39 -6.82
N ARG A 689 25.89 16.12 -6.70
CA ARG A 689 25.37 15.31 -7.81
C ARG A 689 23.98 15.75 -8.27
N ASN A 690 23.16 16.27 -7.37
CA ASN A 690 21.87 16.85 -7.75
C ASN A 690 22.04 18.26 -8.34
N LEU A 691 22.90 19.09 -7.73
CA LEU A 691 23.14 20.46 -8.18
C LEU A 691 23.68 20.54 -9.62
N ARG A 692 24.51 19.58 -10.04
CA ARG A 692 25.06 19.53 -11.41
C ARG A 692 24.03 19.23 -12.50
N THR A 693 22.80 18.84 -12.15
CA THR A 693 21.82 18.44 -13.16
C THR A 693 21.19 19.66 -13.84
N PRO A 694 20.89 19.59 -15.15
CA PRO A 694 20.29 20.71 -15.89
C PRO A 694 19.05 21.29 -15.21
N SER A 695 18.16 20.44 -14.69
CA SER A 695 16.96 20.84 -13.92
C SER A 695 17.29 21.73 -12.71
N PHE A 696 18.29 21.37 -11.90
CA PHE A 696 18.68 22.18 -10.74
C PHE A 696 19.44 23.44 -11.15
N LEU A 697 20.28 23.37 -12.20
CA LEU A 697 21.00 24.53 -12.72
C LEU A 697 20.03 25.62 -13.18
N VAL A 698 19.04 25.27 -14.01
CA VAL A 698 18.08 26.26 -14.53
C VAL A 698 17.15 26.81 -13.46
N ARG A 699 16.96 26.13 -12.33
CA ARG A 699 16.13 26.62 -11.22
C ARG A 699 16.90 27.47 -10.23
N PHE A 700 18.07 27.01 -9.78
CA PHE A 700 18.79 27.61 -8.65
C PHE A 700 20.12 28.27 -9.03
N PHE A 701 20.80 27.83 -10.09
CA PHE A 701 22.13 28.35 -10.41
C PHE A 701 22.03 29.69 -11.17
N PRO A 702 22.81 30.71 -10.80
CA PRO A 702 22.87 31.99 -11.52
C PRO A 702 23.68 31.81 -12.82
N LEU A 703 23.02 31.39 -13.90
CA LEU A 703 23.65 31.04 -15.17
C LEU A 703 24.28 32.24 -15.92
N ALA A 704 23.82 33.47 -15.64
CA ALA A 704 24.24 34.68 -16.35
C ALA A 704 25.39 35.45 -15.65
N GLU A 705 25.77 35.04 -14.44
CA GLU A 705 26.76 35.77 -13.63
C GLU A 705 28.16 35.18 -13.85
N ASP A 706 29.11 36.01 -14.28
CA ASP A 706 30.53 35.68 -14.27
C ASP A 706 31.13 36.25 -12.97
N SER A 707 31.13 35.42 -11.93
CA SER A 707 31.58 35.79 -10.57
C SER A 707 32.48 34.72 -9.99
N GLU A 708 33.16 35.06 -8.90
CA GLU A 708 34.03 34.11 -8.19
C GLU A 708 33.22 32.87 -7.75
N PRO A 709 33.77 31.64 -7.87
CA PRO A 709 33.04 30.40 -7.60
C PRO A 709 32.38 30.30 -6.21
N ASP A 710 33.02 30.86 -5.17
CA ASP A 710 32.45 30.91 -3.82
C ASP A 710 31.22 31.85 -3.75
N GLN A 711 31.24 32.98 -4.47
CA GLN A 711 30.09 33.90 -4.54
C GLN A 711 28.94 33.29 -5.35
N LEU A 712 29.24 32.63 -6.47
CA LEU A 712 28.24 31.90 -7.27
C LEU A 712 27.54 30.81 -6.45
N MET A 713 28.28 30.08 -5.61
CA MET A 713 27.68 29.06 -4.74
C MET A 713 26.84 29.66 -3.63
N GLN A 714 27.27 30.76 -3.01
CA GLN A 714 26.43 31.46 -2.04
C GLN A 714 25.14 32.00 -2.68
N ALA A 715 25.25 32.59 -3.86
CA ALA A 715 24.10 33.01 -4.65
C ALA A 715 23.19 31.81 -4.97
N THR A 716 23.75 30.66 -5.38
CA THR A 716 23.00 29.43 -5.67
C THR A 716 22.24 28.89 -4.45
N PHE A 717 22.88 28.86 -3.27
CA PHE A 717 22.23 28.40 -2.03
C PHE A 717 21.17 29.38 -1.52
N ASN A 718 21.29 30.67 -1.85
CA ASN A 718 20.31 31.70 -1.52
C ASN A 718 19.23 31.87 -2.61
N ALA A 719 19.48 31.37 -3.82
CA ALA A 719 18.57 31.47 -4.94
C ALA A 719 17.28 30.69 -4.66
N THR A 720 16.17 31.36 -4.88
CA THR A 720 14.83 30.80 -4.76
C THR A 720 14.36 30.28 -6.12
N ASP A 721 13.72 29.13 -6.14
CA ASP A 721 12.94 28.70 -7.31
C ASP A 721 11.59 29.45 -7.38
N GLU A 722 10.72 29.07 -8.32
CA GLU A 722 9.38 29.69 -8.46
C GLU A 722 8.48 29.50 -7.23
N SER A 723 8.84 28.61 -6.29
CA SER A 723 8.13 28.43 -5.02
C SER A 723 8.51 29.48 -3.95
N GLY A 724 9.58 30.24 -4.19
CA GLY A 724 10.18 31.13 -3.18
C GLY A 724 11.08 30.39 -2.18
N LEU A 725 11.31 29.09 -2.33
CA LEU A 725 12.22 28.33 -1.46
C LEU A 725 13.66 28.39 -1.96
N ALA A 726 14.56 28.83 -1.08
CA ALA A 726 15.99 28.83 -1.36
C ALA A 726 16.57 27.40 -1.36
N PHE A 727 17.50 27.09 -2.27
CA PHE A 727 18.13 25.76 -2.32
C PHE A 727 18.79 25.36 -0.99
N GLY A 728 19.45 26.30 -0.31
CA GLY A 728 20.03 26.06 1.01
C GLY A 728 19.00 25.69 2.08
N THR A 729 17.75 26.15 1.94
CA THR A 729 16.63 25.73 2.79
C THR A 729 16.22 24.29 2.48
N VAL A 730 16.18 23.90 1.20
CA VAL A 730 15.91 22.51 0.78
C VAL A 730 16.94 21.54 1.37
N VAL A 731 18.23 21.89 1.32
CA VAL A 731 19.32 21.09 1.91
C VAL A 731 19.17 21.00 3.44
N LYS A 732 18.89 22.11 4.12
CA LYS A 732 18.64 22.12 5.58
C LYS A 732 17.45 21.24 5.97
N GLN A 733 16.36 21.28 5.19
CA GLN A 733 15.19 20.44 5.42
C GLN A 733 15.53 18.95 5.26
N PHE A 734 16.37 18.59 4.29
CA PHE A 734 16.85 17.22 4.14
C PHE A 734 17.68 16.75 5.33
N PHE A 735 18.63 17.57 5.81
CA PHE A 735 19.43 17.20 6.98
C PHE A 735 18.59 17.11 8.25
N THR A 736 17.66 18.05 8.45
CA THR A 736 16.69 18.02 9.56
C THR A 736 15.85 16.74 9.50
N PHE A 737 15.38 16.34 8.30
CA PHE A 737 14.66 15.09 8.08
C PHE A 737 15.47 13.86 8.53
N LEU A 738 16.73 13.74 8.10
CA LEU A 738 17.60 12.61 8.46
C LEU A 738 17.90 12.52 9.97
N VAL A 739 17.87 13.65 10.68
CA VAL A 739 18.17 13.72 12.12
C VAL A 739 16.91 13.52 12.96
N GLU A 740 15.82 14.19 12.62
CA GLU A 740 14.62 14.25 13.45
C GLU A 740 13.62 13.12 13.14
N ARG A 741 13.56 12.66 11.88
CA ARG A 741 12.51 11.71 11.43
C ARG A 741 13.01 10.30 11.18
N CYS A 742 14.30 10.13 10.90
CA CYS A 742 14.91 8.81 10.68
C CYS A 742 15.56 8.27 11.95
N GLY A 743 15.38 6.96 12.17
CA GLY A 743 16.29 6.18 13.02
C GLY A 743 17.62 5.92 12.32
N THR A 744 18.56 5.25 12.99
CA THR A 744 19.91 5.01 12.45
C THR A 744 19.86 4.20 11.14
N ASP A 745 19.21 3.03 11.16
CA ASP A 745 19.12 2.15 9.98
C ASP A 745 18.30 2.79 8.84
N GLN A 746 17.24 3.53 9.18
CA GLN A 746 16.45 4.26 8.19
C GLN A 746 17.28 5.36 7.52
N ARG A 747 18.11 6.08 8.28
CA ARG A 747 18.99 7.11 7.73
C ARG A 747 19.92 6.53 6.68
N ASP A 748 20.53 5.38 6.98
CA ASP A 748 21.38 4.66 6.02
C ASP A 748 20.59 4.23 4.78
N ALA A 749 19.38 3.72 4.95
CA ALA A 749 18.52 3.34 3.84
C ALA A 749 18.20 4.53 2.91
N TYR A 750 17.84 5.70 3.46
CA TYR A 750 17.59 6.91 2.67
C TYR A 750 18.85 7.40 1.94
N ILE A 751 19.98 7.48 2.64
CA ILE A 751 21.24 7.95 2.04
C ILE A 751 21.69 7.00 0.92
N ASN A 752 21.64 5.69 1.15
CA ASN A 752 21.98 4.68 0.15
C ASN A 752 21.02 4.70 -1.04
N ALA A 753 19.72 4.87 -0.81
CA ALA A 753 18.73 4.96 -1.88
C ALA A 753 18.98 6.18 -2.77
N VAL A 754 19.20 7.36 -2.18
CA VAL A 754 19.51 8.58 -2.94
C VAL A 754 20.85 8.42 -3.66
N LYS A 755 21.86 7.85 -3.01
CA LYS A 755 23.17 7.60 -3.62
C LYS A 755 23.08 6.66 -4.83
N ARG A 756 22.21 5.66 -4.81
CA ARG A 756 22.05 4.71 -5.94
C ARG A 756 21.36 5.29 -7.17
N ILE A 757 20.51 6.31 -7.03
CA ILE A 757 19.91 6.97 -8.21
C ILE A 757 21.03 7.68 -8.97
N GLN A 758 21.46 7.16 -10.11
CA GLN A 758 22.44 7.88 -10.92
C GLN A 758 21.74 9.07 -11.59
N THR A 759 22.29 10.26 -11.41
CA THR A 759 21.83 11.48 -12.08
C THR A 759 22.88 11.80 -13.13
N GLY A 760 22.84 11.22 -14.34
CA GLY A 760 23.94 11.33 -15.30
C GLY A 760 24.17 12.75 -15.81
N ALA A 761 25.19 12.90 -16.66
CA ALA A 761 25.74 14.19 -17.09
C ALA A 761 25.27 14.62 -18.48
N HIS A 762 24.56 13.77 -19.22
CA HIS A 762 24.35 13.93 -20.65
C HIS A 762 22.92 13.66 -21.09
N PHE A 763 22.31 14.65 -21.76
CA PHE A 763 21.19 14.43 -22.65
C PHE A 763 21.62 13.36 -23.68
N GLY A 764 21.07 12.14 -23.56
CA GLY A 764 20.95 11.21 -24.68
C GLY A 764 22.04 10.17 -24.98
N VAL A 765 23.11 9.96 -24.18
CA VAL A 765 24.10 8.89 -24.52
C VAL A 765 24.52 7.99 -23.34
N ASP A 766 24.62 8.52 -22.12
CA ASP A 766 24.95 7.72 -20.92
C ASP A 766 23.72 7.42 -20.03
N SER A 767 22.50 7.73 -20.50
CA SER A 767 21.27 7.59 -19.70
C SER A 767 20.89 6.13 -19.42
N ALA A 768 21.45 5.17 -20.16
CA ALA A 768 21.15 3.74 -19.99
C ALA A 768 21.58 3.19 -18.62
N SER A 769 22.61 3.76 -17.97
CA SER A 769 23.02 3.32 -16.63
C SER A 769 22.19 3.94 -15.49
N GLU A 770 21.29 4.89 -15.78
CA GLU A 770 20.48 5.61 -14.79
C GLU A 770 19.18 4.89 -14.40
N TYR A 771 18.81 3.88 -15.17
CA TYR A 771 17.61 3.08 -14.97
C TYR A 771 18.03 1.63 -14.81
N ASP A 772 17.43 0.95 -13.84
CA ASP A 772 17.52 -0.51 -13.82
C ASP A 772 16.74 -1.06 -15.04
N ASP A 773 17.11 -2.24 -15.54
CA ASP A 773 16.44 -2.85 -16.71
C ASP A 773 14.91 -2.95 -16.53
N ASP A 774 14.44 -3.16 -15.30
CA ASP A 774 13.02 -3.22 -14.95
C ASP A 774 12.35 -1.85 -14.84
N GLU A 775 13.12 -0.76 -14.70
CA GLU A 775 12.61 0.61 -14.81
C GLU A 775 12.44 1.06 -16.27
N LEU A 776 13.22 0.55 -17.23
CA LEU A 776 13.09 0.94 -18.63
C LEU A 776 11.78 0.44 -19.26
N GLN A 777 11.34 -0.76 -18.89
CA GLN A 777 10.07 -1.34 -19.34
C GLN A 777 9.87 -1.36 -20.87
N GLY A 778 10.94 -1.40 -21.64
CA GLY A 778 10.92 -1.41 -23.11
C GLY A 778 11.07 -0.04 -23.77
N ASP A 779 11.13 1.05 -23.00
CA ASP A 779 11.47 2.38 -23.52
C ASP A 779 13.00 2.54 -23.64
N THR A 780 13.45 3.38 -24.58
CA THR A 780 14.88 3.73 -24.69
C THR A 780 15.26 4.77 -23.65
N ALA A 781 16.37 4.53 -22.93
CA ALA A 781 16.82 5.40 -21.85
C ALA A 781 17.10 6.84 -22.30
N GLU A 782 17.47 7.04 -23.57
CA GLU A 782 17.77 8.34 -24.18
C GLU A 782 16.53 9.26 -24.21
N GLN A 783 15.32 8.69 -24.13
CA GLN A 783 14.05 9.43 -24.17
C GLN A 783 13.49 9.78 -22.78
N LEU A 784 14.17 9.42 -21.69
CA LEU A 784 13.59 9.48 -20.34
C LEU A 784 14.44 10.32 -19.37
N LEU A 785 13.81 11.27 -18.67
CA LEU A 785 14.52 12.11 -17.70
C LEU A 785 14.56 11.52 -16.29
N PRO A 786 15.66 11.71 -15.53
CA PRO A 786 15.78 11.29 -14.13
C PRO A 786 14.66 11.85 -13.22
N ASN A 787 14.09 12.99 -13.59
CA ASN A 787 13.01 13.66 -12.89
C ASN A 787 11.72 12.82 -12.81
N VAL A 788 11.48 11.97 -13.80
CA VAL A 788 10.23 11.22 -13.99
C VAL A 788 10.49 9.73 -13.87
N ARG A 789 9.78 9.05 -12.97
CA ARG A 789 9.90 7.60 -12.78
C ARG A 789 8.54 6.94 -12.83
N LEU A 790 8.49 5.73 -13.39
CA LEU A 790 7.29 4.88 -13.45
C LEU A 790 7.46 3.69 -12.51
N VAL A 791 6.45 3.42 -11.70
CA VAL A 791 6.38 2.24 -10.84
C VAL A 791 5.08 1.49 -11.10
N ASN A 792 5.19 0.21 -11.43
CA ASN A 792 4.04 -0.67 -11.63
C ASN A 792 4.33 -2.11 -11.17
N GLY A 793 3.43 -3.04 -11.52
CA GLY A 793 3.54 -4.46 -11.15
C GLY A 793 4.81 -5.17 -11.65
N ARG A 794 5.42 -4.69 -12.74
CA ARG A 794 6.64 -5.29 -13.31
C ARG A 794 7.92 -4.82 -12.63
N THR A 795 7.88 -3.69 -11.94
CA THR A 795 9.04 -3.16 -11.18
C THR A 795 9.37 -4.08 -10.00
N ARG A 796 10.64 -4.46 -9.88
CA ARG A 796 11.12 -5.33 -8.79
C ARG A 796 10.92 -4.64 -7.44
N SER A 797 10.74 -5.45 -6.39
CA SER A 797 10.48 -4.93 -5.03
C SER A 797 11.60 -4.01 -4.51
N GLU A 798 12.87 -4.32 -4.78
CA GLU A 798 14.01 -3.51 -4.35
C GLU A 798 14.02 -2.13 -5.05
N THR A 799 13.86 -2.13 -6.38
CA THR A 799 13.75 -0.93 -7.21
C THR A 799 12.60 -0.04 -6.76
N ARG A 800 11.42 -0.65 -6.53
CA ARG A 800 10.24 0.03 -6.00
C ARG A 800 10.51 0.70 -4.64
N GLN A 801 11.10 -0.02 -3.69
CA GLN A 801 11.42 0.51 -2.36
C GLN A 801 12.43 1.66 -2.44
N ARG A 802 13.45 1.54 -3.31
CA ARG A 802 14.41 2.61 -3.57
C ARG A 802 13.71 3.89 -4.05
N LEU A 803 12.85 3.79 -5.06
CA LEU A 803 12.11 4.94 -5.62
C LEU A 803 11.17 5.60 -4.59
N MET A 804 10.55 4.83 -3.70
CA MET A 804 9.73 5.38 -2.61
C MET A 804 10.56 6.18 -1.61
N LEU A 805 11.72 5.66 -1.20
CA LEU A 805 12.60 6.32 -0.26
C LEU A 805 13.10 7.64 -0.85
N THR A 806 13.55 7.63 -2.10
CA THR A 806 14.08 8.84 -2.75
C THR A 806 13.01 9.87 -3.04
N PHE A 807 11.78 9.46 -3.42
CA PHE A 807 10.66 10.38 -3.60
C PHE A 807 10.31 11.15 -2.31
N ASN A 808 10.48 10.52 -1.14
CA ASN A 808 10.35 11.16 0.18
C ASN A 808 11.53 12.03 0.58
N THR A 809 12.54 12.23 -0.27
CA THR A 809 13.59 13.25 -0.11
C THR A 809 13.30 14.43 -1.02
N PRO A 810 13.95 15.60 -0.88
CA PRO A 810 13.74 16.70 -1.82
C PRO A 810 14.38 16.51 -3.20
N PHE A 811 15.13 15.42 -3.42
CA PHE A 811 15.82 15.13 -4.67
C PHE A 811 15.00 14.24 -5.60
N TYR A 812 15.58 13.75 -6.70
CA TYR A 812 14.87 12.92 -7.67
C TYR A 812 14.31 11.60 -7.10
N PRO A 813 13.20 11.09 -7.68
CA PRO A 813 12.38 11.74 -8.71
C PRO A 813 11.48 12.85 -8.14
N GLU A 814 11.14 13.83 -8.98
CA GLU A 814 10.22 14.93 -8.65
C GLU A 814 8.79 14.59 -9.06
N ILE A 815 8.65 13.78 -10.12
CA ILE A 815 7.38 13.28 -10.65
C ILE A 815 7.39 11.76 -10.59
N LEU A 816 6.43 11.18 -9.88
CA LEU A 816 6.27 9.72 -9.77
C LEU A 816 4.95 9.30 -10.44
N VAL A 817 5.05 8.55 -11.53
CA VAL A 817 3.90 7.89 -12.15
C VAL A 817 3.77 6.50 -11.54
N ALA A 818 2.61 6.18 -10.98
CA ALA A 818 2.40 4.96 -10.20
C ALA A 818 1.12 4.24 -10.63
N SER A 819 1.20 2.92 -10.79
CA SER A 819 0.00 2.09 -10.94
C SER A 819 -0.63 1.70 -9.61
N SER A 820 -1.74 0.96 -9.66
CA SER A 820 -2.47 0.41 -8.50
C SER A 820 -1.57 -0.37 -7.53
N VAL A 821 -0.42 -0.87 -7.98
CA VAL A 821 0.54 -1.63 -7.17
C VAL A 821 1.21 -0.79 -6.07
N MET A 822 1.11 0.54 -6.15
CA MET A 822 1.50 1.47 -5.08
C MET A 822 0.34 1.83 -4.14
N SER A 823 -0.85 1.25 -4.32
CA SER A 823 -2.04 1.56 -3.54
C SER A 823 -2.01 0.98 -2.13
N GLU A 824 -1.03 0.12 -1.78
CA GLU A 824 -0.90 -0.52 -0.47
C GLU A 824 0.51 -0.40 0.13
N GLY A 825 0.60 -0.28 1.46
CA GLY A 825 1.85 -0.28 2.22
C GLY A 825 2.85 0.89 2.05
N VAL A 826 2.68 1.77 1.05
CA VAL A 826 3.63 2.84 0.71
C VAL A 826 3.40 4.15 1.46
N ASP A 827 4.48 4.88 1.75
CA ASP A 827 4.46 6.24 2.27
C ASP A 827 5.04 7.20 1.20
N LEU A 828 4.28 8.23 0.78
CA LEU A 828 4.74 9.27 -0.18
C LEU A 828 4.51 10.71 0.33
N HIS A 829 4.04 10.84 1.56
CA HIS A 829 3.57 12.07 2.20
C HIS A 829 4.66 13.08 2.60
N LEU A 830 5.94 12.68 2.68
CA LEU A 830 6.95 13.51 3.34
C LEU A 830 7.31 14.75 2.54
N ASN A 831 7.49 14.63 1.21
CA ASN A 831 7.88 15.74 0.34
C ASN A 831 6.90 16.02 -0.81
N CYS A 832 5.72 15.41 -0.78
CA CYS A 832 4.67 15.61 -1.78
C CYS A 832 3.34 16.03 -1.11
N ARG A 833 2.57 16.86 -1.80
CA ARG A 833 1.18 17.24 -1.45
C ARG A 833 0.27 17.35 -2.67
N HIS A 834 0.77 17.03 -3.86
CA HIS A 834 0.01 17.09 -5.12
C HIS A 834 -0.22 15.67 -5.64
N ILE A 835 -1.47 15.37 -5.94
CA ILE A 835 -1.91 14.05 -6.38
C ILE A 835 -2.73 14.24 -7.64
N ILE A 836 -2.41 13.51 -8.71
CA ILE A 836 -3.25 13.45 -9.91
C ILE A 836 -3.77 12.01 -10.02
N HIS A 837 -5.08 11.82 -9.87
CA HIS A 837 -5.74 10.56 -10.20
C HIS A 837 -6.11 10.60 -11.68
N HIS A 838 -5.15 10.26 -12.55
CA HIS A 838 -5.38 10.29 -13.99
C HIS A 838 -6.54 9.38 -14.37
N ASP A 839 -6.58 8.17 -13.80
CA ASP A 839 -7.71 7.27 -13.95
C ASP A 839 -8.47 7.14 -12.63
N LEU A 840 -9.80 7.18 -12.71
CA LEU A 840 -10.67 6.85 -11.60
C LEU A 840 -10.77 5.33 -11.45
N CYS A 841 -11.22 4.89 -10.28
CA CYS A 841 -11.57 3.50 -10.01
C CYS A 841 -13.04 3.43 -9.59
N TRP A 842 -13.73 2.35 -9.94
CA TRP A 842 -15.16 2.17 -9.63
C TRP A 842 -15.43 2.05 -8.12
N ASN A 843 -14.42 1.62 -7.36
CA ASN A 843 -14.44 1.55 -5.91
C ASN A 843 -13.82 2.82 -5.27
N PRO A 844 -14.61 3.70 -4.62
CA PRO A 844 -14.11 4.90 -3.96
C PRO A 844 -13.04 4.64 -2.90
N SER A 845 -13.02 3.43 -2.33
CA SER A 845 -12.04 3.07 -1.32
C SER A 845 -10.63 2.98 -1.89
N ASN A 846 -10.47 2.55 -3.15
CA ASN A 846 -9.17 2.51 -3.82
C ASN A 846 -8.66 3.94 -4.02
N LEU A 847 -9.54 4.88 -4.37
CA LEU A 847 -9.22 6.31 -4.46
C LEU A 847 -8.77 6.88 -3.10
N GLU A 848 -9.47 6.53 -2.03
CA GLU A 848 -9.12 6.92 -0.66
C GLU A 848 -7.77 6.33 -0.23
N GLN A 849 -7.51 5.05 -0.53
CA GLN A 849 -6.24 4.40 -0.22
C GLN A 849 -5.06 5.02 -0.97
N ARG A 850 -5.24 5.38 -2.25
CA ARG A 850 -4.22 6.10 -3.06
C ARG A 850 -3.96 7.49 -2.48
N THR A 851 -5.02 8.23 -2.17
CA THR A 851 -4.91 9.56 -1.56
C THR A 851 -4.22 9.48 -0.19
N GLY A 852 -4.53 8.46 0.60
CA GLY A 852 -3.92 8.17 1.90
C GLY A 852 -2.42 7.80 1.85
N ARG A 853 -1.81 7.64 0.67
CA ARG A 853 -0.34 7.51 0.52
C ARG A 853 0.37 8.84 0.76
N VAL A 854 -0.30 9.95 0.44
CA VAL A 854 0.17 11.32 0.62
C VAL A 854 -0.53 12.00 1.80
N ASP A 855 -1.81 11.74 2.00
CA ASP A 855 -2.55 12.23 3.15
C ASP A 855 -2.28 11.37 4.40
N ARG A 856 -1.24 11.74 5.16
CA ARG A 856 -0.83 11.10 6.41
C ARG A 856 -0.42 12.11 7.46
N ILE A 857 -0.40 11.68 8.72
CA ILE A 857 0.13 12.49 9.82
C ILE A 857 1.60 12.83 9.52
N GLY A 858 1.95 14.11 9.69
CA GLY A 858 3.29 14.61 9.43
C GLY A 858 3.59 14.83 7.94
N ALA A 859 2.58 14.82 7.07
CA ALA A 859 2.71 15.13 5.64
C ALA A 859 3.29 16.54 5.40
N LYS A 860 3.82 16.78 4.20
CA LYS A 860 4.30 18.10 3.78
C LYS A 860 3.24 19.18 4.02
N ALA A 861 1.98 18.90 3.68
CA ALA A 861 0.83 19.79 3.86
C ALA A 861 0.69 20.37 5.28
N GLU A 862 0.81 19.54 6.31
CA GLU A 862 0.72 19.96 7.72
C GLU A 862 1.92 20.82 8.14
N ARG A 863 3.10 20.60 7.53
CA ARG A 863 4.32 21.36 7.86
C ARG A 863 4.33 22.75 7.25
N VAL A 864 3.77 22.90 6.06
CA VAL A 864 3.75 24.18 5.33
C VAL A 864 2.45 24.96 5.54
N GLY A 865 1.45 24.38 6.21
CA GLY A 865 0.15 25.02 6.42
C GLY A 865 -0.62 25.20 5.12
N GLN A 866 -0.56 24.23 4.20
CA GLN A 866 -1.23 24.32 2.89
C GLN A 866 -1.89 22.99 2.54
N SER A 867 -3.07 23.05 1.93
CA SER A 867 -3.90 21.90 1.58
C SER A 867 -3.20 20.91 0.64
N ILE A 868 -3.61 19.65 0.73
CA ILE A 868 -3.27 18.62 -0.26
C ILE A 868 -4.12 18.87 -1.50
N GLN A 869 -3.48 19.04 -2.65
CA GLN A 869 -4.14 19.28 -3.92
C GLN A 869 -4.41 17.95 -4.63
N VAL A 870 -5.68 17.62 -4.86
CA VAL A 870 -6.12 16.38 -5.49
C VAL A 870 -6.78 16.70 -6.82
N PHE A 871 -6.10 16.40 -7.91
CA PHE A 871 -6.61 16.57 -9.27
C PHE A 871 -7.28 15.28 -9.75
N ILE A 872 -8.50 15.41 -10.26
CA ILE A 872 -9.29 14.32 -10.83
C ILE A 872 -9.73 14.74 -12.24
N PRO A 873 -8.83 14.66 -13.23
CA PRO A 873 -9.19 14.96 -14.60
C PRO A 873 -10.23 13.95 -15.08
N TYR A 874 -11.28 14.45 -15.73
CA TYR A 874 -12.19 13.62 -16.50
C TYR A 874 -12.59 14.34 -17.79
N ILE A 875 -12.90 13.59 -18.84
CA ILE A 875 -13.35 14.12 -20.13
C ILE A 875 -14.87 14.34 -20.11
N GLY A 876 -15.32 15.54 -20.45
CA GLY A 876 -16.73 15.90 -20.46
C GLY A 876 -17.50 15.19 -21.56
N GLU A 877 -18.78 14.90 -21.32
CA GLU A 877 -19.70 14.21 -22.24
C GLU A 877 -19.24 12.79 -22.63
N THR A 878 -18.40 12.15 -21.82
CA THR A 878 -17.91 10.78 -22.04
C THR A 878 -18.26 9.84 -20.89
N GLN A 879 -17.87 8.55 -21.01
CA GLN A 879 -17.99 7.59 -19.91
C GLN A 879 -17.16 8.01 -18.68
N ASP A 880 -16.08 8.76 -18.87
CA ASP A 880 -15.22 9.26 -17.79
C ASP A 880 -15.99 10.19 -16.84
N GLU A 881 -16.83 11.09 -17.39
CA GLU A 881 -17.71 11.95 -16.59
C GLU A 881 -18.78 11.14 -15.85
N LYS A 882 -19.37 10.13 -16.50
CA LYS A 882 -20.35 9.25 -15.86
C LYS A 882 -19.74 8.51 -14.69
N MET A 883 -18.55 7.94 -14.89
CA MET A 883 -17.78 7.26 -13.85
C MET A 883 -17.48 8.22 -12.69
N TYR A 884 -17.02 9.44 -12.98
CA TYR A 884 -16.80 10.47 -11.97
C TYR A 884 -18.05 10.72 -11.11
N ARG A 885 -19.21 10.98 -11.73
CA ARG A 885 -20.46 11.23 -10.99
C ARG A 885 -20.86 10.06 -10.10
N VAL A 886 -20.79 8.83 -10.64
CA VAL A 886 -21.13 7.61 -9.90
C VAL A 886 -20.18 7.38 -8.72
N VAL A 887 -18.87 7.50 -8.93
CA VAL A 887 -17.85 7.26 -7.89
C VAL A 887 -17.94 8.32 -6.79
N MET A 888 -18.14 9.58 -7.14
CA MET A 888 -18.26 10.67 -6.16
C MET A 888 -19.53 10.57 -5.33
N ASP A 889 -20.66 10.15 -5.90
CA ASP A 889 -21.88 9.89 -5.13
C ASP A 889 -21.71 8.66 -4.23
N ARG A 890 -21.13 7.58 -4.76
CA ARG A 890 -20.81 6.37 -4.00
C ARG A 890 -19.90 6.65 -2.81
N GLU A 891 -18.92 7.53 -2.94
CA GLU A 891 -18.07 7.94 -1.81
C GLU A 891 -18.89 8.49 -0.63
N ARG A 892 -19.99 9.20 -0.92
CA ARG A 892 -20.88 9.76 0.10
C ARG A 892 -21.71 8.65 0.75
N TRP A 893 -22.25 7.73 -0.06
CA TRP A 893 -22.98 6.55 0.42
C TRP A 893 -22.11 5.53 1.15
N PHE A 894 -20.80 5.49 0.87
CA PHE A 894 -19.85 4.55 1.48
C PHE A 894 -19.79 4.67 3.01
N ASN A 895 -20.10 5.85 3.57
CA ASN A 895 -20.15 6.05 5.02
C ASN A 895 -21.50 5.62 5.65
N VAL A 896 -22.49 5.26 4.83
CA VAL A 896 -23.86 4.93 5.22
C VAL A 896 -24.19 3.46 4.96
N VAL A 897 -23.81 2.95 3.78
CA VAL A 897 -24.10 1.59 3.32
C VAL A 897 -22.82 0.75 3.37
N MET A 898 -22.88 -0.43 3.98
CA MET A 898 -21.69 -1.30 4.15
C MET A 898 -21.56 -2.32 3.02
N GLY A 899 -20.47 -2.21 2.25
CA GLY A 899 -19.99 -3.21 1.29
C GLY A 899 -21.02 -3.73 0.28
N GLU A 900 -21.77 -2.82 -0.34
CA GLU A 900 -22.66 -3.17 -1.45
C GLU A 900 -21.84 -3.47 -2.72
N GLU A 901 -22.03 -4.67 -3.29
CA GLU A 901 -21.50 -5.02 -4.61
C GLU A 901 -22.39 -4.39 -5.68
N TYR A 902 -21.93 -3.30 -6.27
CA TYR A 902 -22.66 -2.67 -7.38
C TYR A 902 -22.35 -3.35 -8.69
N ARG A 903 -23.41 -3.64 -9.47
CA ARG A 903 -23.25 -4.04 -10.86
C ARG A 903 -22.78 -2.84 -11.68
N VAL A 904 -21.64 -3.00 -12.36
CA VAL A 904 -21.06 -2.00 -13.27
C VAL A 904 -21.71 -2.08 -14.67
N ASP A 905 -22.90 -2.68 -14.77
CA ASP A 905 -23.56 -2.78 -16.06
C ASP A 905 -23.99 -1.40 -16.58
N ALA A 906 -24.04 -1.33 -17.90
CA ALA A 906 -24.47 -0.21 -18.72
C ALA A 906 -25.67 0.57 -18.16
N ARG A 907 -26.75 -0.13 -17.86
CA ARG A 907 -28.04 0.49 -17.54
C ARG A 907 -28.07 0.98 -16.10
N SER A 908 -27.42 0.24 -15.20
CA SER A 908 -27.30 0.60 -13.79
C SER A 908 -26.42 1.84 -13.61
N THR A 909 -25.30 1.91 -14.31
CA THR A 909 -24.38 3.07 -14.27
C THR A 909 -25.01 4.34 -14.84
N ASP A 910 -25.76 4.25 -15.94
CA ASP A 910 -26.48 5.40 -16.50
C ASP A 910 -27.47 6.00 -15.49
N LYS A 911 -28.31 5.16 -14.87
CA LYS A 911 -29.26 5.60 -13.83
C LYS A 911 -28.57 6.26 -12.64
N LEU A 912 -27.47 5.68 -12.15
CA LEU A 912 -26.72 6.23 -11.03
C LEU A 912 -26.07 7.58 -11.38
N SER A 913 -25.65 7.79 -12.63
CA SER A 913 -25.02 9.05 -13.07
C SER A 913 -26.01 10.24 -13.17
N GLU A 914 -27.30 9.96 -13.31
CA GLU A 914 -28.39 10.95 -13.38
C GLU A 914 -29.02 11.24 -12.02
N ARG A 915 -28.71 10.40 -11.02
CA ARG A 915 -29.23 10.52 -9.66
C ARG A 915 -28.80 11.83 -9.01
N ILE A 916 -29.68 12.39 -8.19
CA ILE A 916 -29.36 13.55 -7.35
C ILE A 916 -28.30 13.14 -6.32
N PRO A 917 -27.14 13.83 -6.26
CA PRO A 917 -26.07 13.46 -5.33
C PRO A 917 -26.53 13.52 -3.87
N PHE A 918 -26.09 12.55 -3.07
CA PHE A 918 -26.44 12.50 -1.66
C PHE A 918 -25.74 13.64 -0.87
N PRO A 919 -26.42 14.32 0.08
CA PRO A 919 -25.83 15.41 0.83
C PRO A 919 -24.72 14.98 1.77
N LEU A 920 -23.61 15.72 1.78
CA LEU A 920 -22.50 15.46 2.71
C LEU A 920 -22.92 15.56 4.18
N ILE A 921 -23.83 16.49 4.50
CA ILE A 921 -24.36 16.67 5.86
C ILE A 921 -25.17 15.43 6.27
N ALA A 922 -26.03 14.92 5.38
CA ALA A 922 -26.81 13.71 5.60
C ALA A 922 -25.90 12.48 5.81
N ALA A 923 -24.87 12.33 4.98
CA ALA A 923 -23.88 11.25 5.12
C ALA A 923 -23.14 11.30 6.47
N GLN A 924 -22.75 12.50 6.93
CA GLN A 924 -22.11 12.68 8.24
C GLN A 924 -23.05 12.33 9.40
N GLU A 925 -24.33 12.66 9.28
CA GLU A 925 -25.34 12.33 10.28
C GLU A 925 -25.62 10.84 10.40
N LEU A 926 -25.41 10.06 9.33
CA LEU A 926 -25.61 8.62 9.31
C LEU A 926 -24.32 7.82 9.57
N ALA A 927 -23.15 8.45 9.44
CA ALA A 927 -21.87 7.80 9.68
C ALA A 927 -21.75 7.24 11.13
N PHE A 928 -21.17 6.05 11.23
CA PHE A 928 -20.83 5.41 12.49
C PHE A 928 -19.75 6.19 13.27
N ARG A 929 -19.98 6.37 14.57
CA ARG A 929 -19.07 7.01 15.53
C ARG A 929 -18.46 5.94 16.42
N LEU A 930 -17.28 5.47 16.04
CA LEU A 930 -16.56 4.36 16.68
C LEU A 930 -15.23 4.82 17.31
N GLU A 931 -15.12 6.09 17.67
CA GLU A 931 -13.90 6.65 18.26
C GLU A 931 -13.67 6.07 19.67
N ALA A 932 -12.42 6.07 20.13
CA ALA A 932 -12.11 5.63 21.48
C ALA A 932 -12.59 6.67 22.51
N GLU A 933 -13.59 6.30 23.33
CA GLU A 933 -14.12 7.18 24.37
C GLU A 933 -13.03 7.64 25.36
N SER A 934 -13.03 8.92 25.68
CA SER A 934 -12.18 9.47 26.75
C SER A 934 -12.62 8.89 28.10
N ALA A 935 -11.67 8.45 28.94
CA ALA A 935 -11.97 7.92 30.27
C ALA A 935 -12.72 8.90 31.22
N THR A 936 -12.97 10.13 30.78
CA THR A 936 -13.71 11.19 31.49
C THR A 936 -15.23 11.19 31.25
N SER A 937 -15.78 10.43 30.30
CA SER A 937 -17.23 10.43 30.01
C SER A 937 -18.06 9.38 30.77
N LEU A 938 -17.44 8.50 31.56
CA LEU A 938 -18.12 7.44 32.33
C LEU A 938 -18.89 7.95 33.58
N GLY A 939 -19.32 9.21 33.60
CA GLY A 939 -19.89 9.82 34.81
C GLY A 939 -21.11 10.72 34.65
N THR A 940 -21.65 11.00 33.46
CA THR A 940 -22.69 12.06 33.35
C THR A 940 -23.90 11.87 32.44
N ASP A 941 -24.10 10.74 31.76
CA ASP A 941 -25.35 10.53 30.99
C ASP A 941 -26.07 9.24 31.41
N SER A 942 -26.74 9.34 32.57
CA SER A 942 -27.81 8.42 32.97
C SER A 942 -29.11 9.19 33.21
N THR A 943 -29.51 10.00 32.23
CA THR A 943 -30.89 10.50 32.06
C THR A 943 -30.99 11.18 30.69
N ILE A 944 -31.63 10.52 29.73
CA ILE A 944 -32.68 11.00 28.79
C ILE A 944 -33.09 9.83 27.91
#